data_AF-A0A1T0A6X9-F1
#
_entry.id   AF-A0A1T0A6X9-F1
#
_cell.length_a   1.000
_cell.length_b   1.000
_cell.length_c   1.000
_cell.angle_alpha   90.00
_cell.angle_beta   90.00
_cell.angle_gamma   90.00
#
_symmetry.space_group_name_H-M   'P 1'
#
loop_
_entity.id
_entity.type
_entity.pdbx_description
1 polymer ?
#
loop_
_entity_poly.entity_id
_entity_poly.type
_entity_poly.pdbx_seq_one_letter_code
_entity_poly.pdbx_strand_id
1 'polypeptide(L)'
;MASLSPCLILFESAMSHTPANPFANFNPQQFTLVITCADGLENALLIELDSFGLTGDVLRAGRVQVQAALADLYRICLYSRVASRVLLPIGEYHFKQKRETSTQITTDRQGKKISRTLEADVLDEDVPQALYAFASRYDWASIFDVSQTFAVRLTTDKRLSINQQFATLRIKDAIADSFNRALGSRPDVDAKSPQVQIFAAANAKFAELFVDLSGVSLHRRGYRVANTAAPLKENLAAALLYESGWHKRTDKGDYKFDALIDLMCGSGTFVAEAMLMRTDYPVGVEHRTHAFGFYHWQHHDEALWEQMVEQALNQFHDNLATLCDKPPVVIALDADAHAVHACHQNLLAAGLVNFLPHMTLQQRPLSQLKGVLAQVLGDGGAALPTNSPTSLSTNSLKNLPKNPLIITNPPYGERLGEADFIKPLYQGLGLAVVDGLAAVGVPNAALAVLASHIEHADTLPLLEPKTVRCHNGALTVYFRHGQLNFAKPVGIVERFEKKSITEPQAQDFINRLQKNTAHLKKQAKQQDVSNLRLYDADLPNFNVAIDVYGDKVHVQEYAPPKQIAADVAKARFNLVLAGVREVLDVAREDVFIKTRARQSGNEQYTKNPASSEKRRKLWVAREAGAYFYVNFTDYLDTGLFIDHRNMRGLVAKASRNKRVLNLFAYTCSASVHAALHGAKSVTSVDLSANYLDWGKQNFALNGLALDAVLDGQPKYEFIASDVFEWIKDNTQSFDVIFIDPPTFSNSKKFKGTFDVQRDHAALINRAMNRLSAGGVLYFSNNYTRFALDESLFARYDITEITERTIGFDFDVKKPIHRSYEIRHRQGVFAPSETASDVAQDDAMSANHANQNVREKRHIDSGFDKSKTDKFAPKDGAKRSHERTAYSRRFDKPTDKRADSGFDKDKSFGKKSFGEKRFDKKPFGEKSFAENKSFDKRTPFDKDQRTGADRRFGKNERLGNERFGKDGRFDKNSRFEKSERPASQKVRYDVVDGRMVATPVNDNTSNTSDTPSKKYQIKRRDTK
;
A
#
# COMPACT_ATOMS: atom_id res chain seq x y z
N MET A 1 -54.18 -6.15 -10.23
CA MET A 1 -54.55 -7.58 -10.29
C MET A 1 -53.45 -8.32 -11.05
N ALA A 2 -53.25 -9.61 -10.75
CA ALA A 2 -52.48 -10.62 -11.49
C ALA A 2 -51.36 -10.16 -12.46
N SER A 3 -50.11 -10.29 -12.01
CA SER A 3 -49.16 -11.17 -12.70
C SER A 3 -48.33 -11.91 -11.65
N LEU A 4 -48.25 -13.24 -11.78
CA LEU A 4 -47.45 -14.13 -10.94
C LEU A 4 -46.41 -14.81 -11.83
N SER A 5 -45.17 -14.93 -11.34
CA SER A 5 -44.09 -15.56 -12.10
C SER A 5 -44.34 -17.06 -12.29
N PRO A 6 -43.92 -17.67 -13.42
CA PRO A 6 -44.23 -19.08 -13.74
C PRO A 6 -43.73 -20.12 -12.72
N CYS A 7 -42.78 -19.75 -11.85
CA CYS A 7 -42.11 -20.65 -10.92
C CYS A 7 -43.03 -21.26 -9.83
N LEU A 8 -44.21 -20.66 -9.56
CA LEU A 8 -45.14 -21.19 -8.54
C LEU A 8 -45.95 -22.43 -9.00
N ILE A 9 -46.10 -22.66 -10.31
CA ILE A 9 -47.10 -23.61 -10.84
C ILE A 9 -46.70 -25.09 -10.64
N LEU A 10 -45.45 -25.37 -10.25
CA LEU A 10 -44.98 -26.73 -9.92
C LEU A 10 -45.09 -27.12 -8.44
N PHE A 11 -45.50 -26.21 -7.53
CA PHE A 11 -45.30 -26.41 -6.09
C PHE A 11 -46.49 -26.89 -5.25
N GLU A 12 -47.74 -26.87 -5.75
CA GLU A 12 -48.92 -27.26 -4.96
C GLU A 12 -49.36 -28.74 -5.13
N SER A 13 -48.64 -29.55 -5.92
CA SER A 13 -48.98 -30.97 -6.18
C SER A 13 -48.19 -31.98 -5.31
N ALA A 14 -47.05 -31.57 -4.74
CA ALA A 14 -46.00 -32.48 -4.26
C ALA A 14 -46.15 -32.96 -2.79
N MET A 15 -47.37 -33.24 -2.31
CA MET A 15 -47.59 -33.76 -0.94
C MET A 15 -47.96 -35.26 -0.82
N SER A 16 -48.13 -35.98 -1.93
CA SER A 16 -48.46 -37.42 -1.91
C SER A 16 -47.67 -38.29 -2.88
N HIS A 17 -46.87 -37.70 -3.77
CA HIS A 17 -46.05 -38.44 -4.73
C HIS A 17 -44.59 -38.54 -4.31
N THR A 18 -44.02 -39.74 -4.38
CA THR A 18 -42.57 -39.94 -4.44
C THR A 18 -42.03 -39.08 -5.59
N PRO A 19 -41.02 -38.22 -5.39
CA PRO A 19 -40.44 -37.48 -6.50
C PRO A 19 -39.87 -38.49 -7.51
N ALA A 20 -40.11 -38.26 -8.79
CA ALA A 20 -39.44 -39.04 -9.84
C ALA A 20 -37.91 -38.92 -9.63
N ASN A 21 -37.18 -40.03 -9.80
CA ASN A 21 -35.73 -40.00 -9.71
C ASN A 21 -35.20 -38.96 -10.73
N PRO A 22 -34.47 -37.92 -10.29
CA PRO A 22 -34.01 -36.84 -11.17
C PRO A 22 -33.09 -37.32 -12.31
N PHE A 23 -32.55 -38.55 -12.24
CA PHE A 23 -31.68 -39.14 -13.26
C PHE A 23 -32.34 -40.26 -14.07
N ALA A 24 -33.58 -40.67 -13.77
CA ALA A 24 -34.28 -41.70 -14.55
C ALA A 24 -34.56 -41.29 -16.01
N ASN A 25 -34.49 -40.00 -16.32
CA ASN A 25 -34.47 -39.46 -17.68
C ASN A 25 -33.31 -38.46 -17.84
N PHE A 26 -32.09 -38.80 -17.36
CA PHE A 26 -30.93 -37.93 -17.51
C PHE A 26 -30.66 -37.62 -18.99
N ASN A 27 -30.58 -36.34 -19.33
CA ASN A 27 -30.30 -35.87 -20.68
C ASN A 27 -28.91 -35.20 -20.71
N PRO A 28 -27.88 -35.82 -21.34
CA PRO A 28 -26.54 -35.21 -21.43
C PRO A 28 -26.51 -33.92 -22.27
N GLN A 29 -27.56 -33.59 -23.02
CA GLN A 29 -27.67 -32.33 -23.75
C GLN A 29 -28.30 -31.19 -22.91
N GLN A 30 -29.00 -31.50 -21.81
CA GLN A 30 -29.61 -30.48 -20.96
C GLN A 30 -29.94 -31.02 -19.56
N PHE A 31 -29.17 -30.58 -18.56
CA PHE A 31 -29.44 -30.79 -17.15
C PHE A 31 -29.03 -29.57 -16.31
N THR A 32 -29.51 -29.51 -15.06
CA THR A 32 -29.25 -28.39 -14.16
C THR A 32 -27.96 -28.59 -13.38
N LEU A 33 -27.12 -27.55 -13.31
CA LEU A 33 -25.96 -27.47 -12.44
C LEU A 33 -26.09 -26.28 -11.47
N VAL A 34 -25.46 -26.40 -10.30
CA VAL A 34 -25.27 -25.32 -9.33
C VAL A 34 -23.79 -25.05 -9.16
N ILE A 35 -23.35 -23.90 -9.66
CA ILE A 35 -21.96 -23.44 -9.62
C ILE A 35 -21.78 -22.55 -8.41
N THR A 36 -20.81 -22.88 -7.56
CA THR A 36 -20.57 -22.14 -6.31
C THR A 36 -19.43 -21.15 -6.48
N CYS A 37 -19.49 -20.00 -5.82
CA CYS A 37 -18.41 -19.02 -5.69
C CYS A 37 -18.29 -18.55 -4.23
N ALA A 38 -17.52 -17.49 -3.96
CA ALA A 38 -17.53 -16.83 -2.65
C ALA A 38 -18.57 -15.70 -2.64
N ASP A 39 -19.25 -15.52 -1.51
CA ASP A 39 -20.28 -14.49 -1.29
C ASP A 39 -19.85 -13.11 -1.78
N GLY A 40 -20.62 -12.52 -2.70
CA GLY A 40 -20.34 -11.24 -3.35
C GLY A 40 -19.58 -11.33 -4.68
N LEU A 41 -19.31 -12.53 -5.21
CA LEU A 41 -18.71 -12.78 -6.53
C LEU A 41 -19.69 -13.42 -7.54
N GLU A 42 -20.98 -13.47 -7.23
CA GLU A 42 -22.00 -14.12 -8.06
C GLU A 42 -22.14 -13.43 -9.42
N ASN A 43 -22.03 -12.10 -9.47
CA ASN A 43 -22.05 -11.32 -10.71
C ASN A 43 -20.82 -11.61 -11.60
N ALA A 44 -19.63 -11.70 -11.01
CA ALA A 44 -18.42 -12.11 -11.74
C ALA A 44 -18.52 -13.53 -12.30
N LEU A 45 -19.15 -14.46 -11.56
CA LEU A 45 -19.42 -15.82 -12.02
C LEU A 45 -20.44 -15.84 -13.16
N LEU A 46 -21.49 -15.02 -13.12
CA LEU A 46 -22.44 -14.87 -14.23
C LEU A 46 -21.76 -14.35 -15.50
N ILE A 47 -20.86 -13.37 -15.37
CA ILE A 47 -20.10 -12.84 -16.52
C ILE A 47 -19.13 -13.90 -17.09
N GLU A 48 -18.57 -14.76 -16.25
CA GLU A 48 -17.75 -15.90 -16.69
C GLU A 48 -18.59 -16.96 -17.43
N LEU A 49 -19.75 -17.33 -16.89
CA LEU A 49 -20.67 -18.30 -17.52
C LEU A 49 -21.26 -17.77 -18.84
N ASP A 50 -21.64 -16.50 -18.91
CA ASP A 50 -22.04 -15.80 -20.15
C ASP A 50 -20.95 -15.90 -21.22
N SER A 51 -19.67 -15.77 -20.83
CA SER A 51 -18.52 -15.95 -21.75
C SER A 51 -18.30 -17.40 -22.22
N PHE A 52 -18.95 -18.39 -21.58
CA PHE A 52 -19.02 -19.78 -22.03
C PHE A 52 -20.27 -20.10 -22.87
N GLY A 53 -21.15 -19.11 -23.09
CA GLY A 53 -22.45 -19.27 -23.76
C GLY A 53 -23.60 -19.67 -22.83
N LEU A 54 -23.42 -19.56 -21.51
CA LEU A 54 -24.32 -20.13 -20.50
C LEU A 54 -25.03 -19.05 -19.67
N THR A 55 -26.34 -18.91 -19.86
CA THR A 55 -27.19 -18.10 -18.97
C THR A 55 -27.34 -18.79 -17.62
N GLY A 56 -27.10 -18.04 -16.53
CA GLY A 56 -27.33 -18.50 -15.17
C GLY A 56 -28.16 -17.53 -14.34
N ASP A 57 -28.72 -18.04 -13.24
CA ASP A 57 -29.53 -17.30 -12.26
C ASP A 57 -28.88 -17.38 -10.87
N VAL A 58 -28.88 -16.27 -10.11
CA VAL A 58 -28.41 -16.28 -8.71
C VAL A 58 -29.45 -16.95 -7.81
N LEU A 59 -29.33 -18.27 -7.63
CA LEU A 59 -30.23 -19.08 -6.81
C LEU A 59 -30.17 -18.69 -5.32
N ARG A 60 -29.00 -18.25 -4.84
CA ARG A 60 -28.73 -17.73 -3.48
C ARG A 60 -27.29 -17.21 -3.39
N ALA A 61 -26.94 -16.53 -2.28
CA ALA A 61 -25.58 -16.08 -2.03
C ALA A 61 -24.56 -17.22 -2.21
N GLY A 62 -23.47 -16.94 -2.91
CA GLY A 62 -22.42 -17.88 -3.29
C GLY A 62 -22.84 -18.98 -4.29
N ARG A 63 -24.03 -18.94 -4.91
CA ARG A 63 -24.53 -20.01 -5.81
C ARG A 63 -25.31 -19.49 -7.02
N VAL A 64 -24.83 -19.85 -8.20
CA VAL A 64 -25.50 -19.63 -9.49
C VAL A 64 -26.04 -20.97 -10.02
N GLN A 65 -27.28 -21.00 -10.48
CA GLN A 65 -27.87 -22.14 -11.18
C GLN A 65 -27.81 -21.91 -12.69
N VAL A 66 -27.57 -22.97 -13.46
CA VAL A 66 -27.40 -22.92 -14.93
C VAL A 66 -27.92 -24.21 -15.56
N GLN A 67 -28.50 -24.13 -16.76
CA GLN A 67 -28.79 -25.29 -17.60
C GLN A 67 -27.59 -25.55 -18.52
N ALA A 68 -27.13 -26.79 -18.60
CA ALA A 68 -25.87 -27.17 -19.20
C ALA A 68 -25.97 -28.52 -19.93
N ALA A 69 -25.17 -28.70 -20.98
CA ALA A 69 -24.84 -30.02 -21.52
C ALA A 69 -23.62 -30.63 -20.80
N LEU A 70 -23.31 -31.90 -21.06
CA LEU A 70 -22.15 -32.60 -20.49
C LEU A 70 -20.82 -31.93 -20.89
N ALA A 71 -20.73 -31.45 -22.13
CA ALA A 71 -19.58 -30.63 -22.57
C ALA A 71 -19.46 -29.30 -21.82
N ASP A 72 -20.54 -28.75 -21.28
CA ASP A 72 -20.52 -27.50 -20.51
C ASP A 72 -20.09 -27.75 -19.05
N LEU A 73 -20.47 -28.88 -18.46
CA LEU A 73 -19.88 -29.37 -17.19
C LEU A 73 -18.35 -29.40 -17.31
N TYR A 74 -17.84 -30.06 -18.36
CA TYR A 74 -16.41 -30.14 -18.61
C TYR A 74 -15.78 -28.77 -18.87
N ARG A 75 -16.43 -27.90 -19.67
CA ARG A 75 -15.93 -26.52 -19.91
C ARG A 75 -15.82 -25.73 -18.61
N ILE A 76 -16.82 -25.79 -17.72
CA ILE A 76 -16.76 -25.11 -16.42
C ILE A 76 -15.65 -25.70 -15.54
N CYS A 77 -15.53 -27.03 -15.44
CA CYS A 77 -14.47 -27.68 -14.66
C CYS A 77 -13.05 -27.38 -15.18
N LEU A 78 -12.90 -27.20 -16.50
CA LEU A 78 -11.62 -26.99 -17.17
C LEU A 78 -11.19 -25.50 -17.20
N TYR A 79 -12.15 -24.56 -17.31
CA TYR A 79 -11.87 -23.14 -17.54
C TYR A 79 -12.33 -22.17 -16.43
N SER A 80 -13.26 -22.55 -15.54
CA SER A 80 -13.83 -21.58 -14.58
C SER A 80 -12.81 -21.09 -13.56
N ARG A 81 -12.61 -19.78 -13.55
CA ARG A 81 -11.67 -19.05 -12.71
C ARG A 81 -12.37 -18.47 -11.48
N VAL A 82 -13.66 -18.14 -11.57
CA VAL A 82 -14.44 -17.61 -10.44
C VAL A 82 -15.02 -18.72 -9.55
N ALA A 83 -15.40 -19.87 -10.12
CA ALA A 83 -16.03 -20.93 -9.35
C ALA A 83 -15.11 -21.54 -8.27
N SER A 84 -15.77 -22.03 -7.22
CA SER A 84 -15.20 -22.81 -6.13
C SER A 84 -15.46 -24.30 -6.32
N ARG A 85 -16.67 -24.67 -6.77
CA ARG A 85 -17.13 -26.05 -7.05
C ARG A 85 -18.26 -26.07 -8.08
N VAL A 86 -18.39 -27.20 -8.79
CA VAL A 86 -19.52 -27.54 -9.66
C VAL A 86 -20.33 -28.65 -8.99
N LEU A 87 -21.60 -28.38 -8.73
CA LEU A 87 -22.49 -29.28 -7.99
C LEU A 87 -23.70 -29.70 -8.85
N LEU A 88 -24.07 -30.97 -8.73
CA LEU A 88 -25.29 -31.55 -9.29
C LEU A 88 -26.38 -31.51 -8.21
N PRO A 89 -27.48 -30.73 -8.36
CA PRO A 89 -28.54 -30.64 -7.38
C PRO A 89 -29.39 -31.93 -7.38
N ILE A 90 -29.58 -32.52 -6.20
CA ILE A 90 -30.43 -33.69 -5.98
C ILE A 90 -31.84 -33.26 -5.55
N GLY A 91 -31.94 -32.17 -4.79
CA GLY A 91 -33.21 -31.51 -4.48
C GLY A 91 -33.14 -30.57 -3.28
N GLU A 92 -34.30 -30.00 -2.93
CA GLU A 92 -34.55 -29.18 -1.75
C GLU A 92 -35.78 -29.72 -0.99
N TYR A 93 -35.79 -29.58 0.33
CA TYR A 93 -36.88 -30.00 1.21
C TYR A 93 -37.11 -28.96 2.31
N HIS A 94 -38.35 -28.47 2.40
CA HIS A 94 -38.76 -27.54 3.45
C HIS A 94 -39.16 -28.30 4.73
N PHE A 95 -38.61 -27.87 5.87
CA PHE A 95 -38.99 -28.39 7.17
C PHE A 95 -40.34 -27.82 7.61
N LYS A 96 -41.15 -28.61 8.32
CA LYS A 96 -42.40 -28.12 8.92
C LYS A 96 -42.13 -26.94 9.86
N GLN A 97 -43.03 -25.96 9.83
CA GLN A 97 -42.99 -24.78 10.69
C GLN A 97 -44.32 -24.64 11.43
N LYS A 98 -44.28 -24.26 12.69
CA LYS A 98 -45.41 -23.77 13.49
C LYS A 98 -45.26 -22.27 13.71
N ARG A 99 -46.37 -21.55 13.92
CA ARG A 99 -46.31 -20.17 14.42
C ARG A 99 -46.23 -20.19 15.93
N GLU A 100 -45.21 -19.56 16.49
CA GLU A 100 -45.14 -19.25 17.91
C GLU A 100 -45.31 -17.73 18.14
N THR A 101 -46.22 -17.38 19.04
CA THR A 101 -46.53 -16.00 19.40
C THR A 101 -45.80 -15.66 20.70
N SER A 102 -44.84 -14.73 20.63
CA SER A 102 -44.03 -14.30 21.78
C SER A 102 -44.28 -12.82 22.11
N THR A 103 -44.44 -12.50 23.40
CA THR A 103 -44.63 -11.10 23.84
C THR A 103 -43.32 -10.55 24.40
N GLN A 104 -42.60 -9.77 23.60
CA GLN A 104 -41.45 -9.02 24.12
C GLN A 104 -41.93 -7.78 24.88
N ILE A 105 -41.41 -7.58 26.09
CA ILE A 105 -41.67 -6.36 26.87
C ILE A 105 -40.39 -5.52 26.86
N THR A 106 -40.41 -4.43 26.12
CA THR A 106 -39.31 -3.45 26.06
C THR A 106 -39.66 -2.20 26.85
N THR A 107 -38.76 -1.76 27.71
CA THR A 107 -38.92 -0.49 28.44
C THR A 107 -38.43 0.67 27.57
N ASP A 108 -39.21 1.75 27.49
CA ASP A 108 -38.80 2.96 26.78
C ASP A 108 -37.83 3.83 27.60
N ARG A 109 -37.40 4.96 27.02
CA ARG A 109 -36.46 5.91 27.65
C ARG A 109 -37.04 6.65 28.86
N GLN A 110 -38.32 6.46 29.18
CA GLN A 110 -39.05 7.10 30.28
C GLN A 110 -39.45 6.07 31.37
N GLY A 111 -39.05 4.80 31.22
CA GLY A 111 -39.35 3.73 32.18
C GLY A 111 -40.66 2.99 31.93
N LYS A 112 -41.41 3.34 30.87
CA LYS A 112 -42.70 2.70 30.55
C LYS A 112 -42.47 1.39 29.80
N LYS A 113 -43.09 0.31 30.30
CA LYS A 113 -43.08 -1.01 29.64
C LYS A 113 -44.01 -0.98 28.42
N ILE A 114 -43.47 -1.31 27.25
CA ILE A 114 -44.19 -1.50 25.99
C ILE A 114 -44.14 -2.98 25.66
N SER A 115 -45.29 -3.65 25.66
CA SER A 115 -45.44 -5.01 25.17
C SER A 115 -45.62 -5.02 23.66
N ARG A 116 -44.74 -5.71 22.93
CA ARG A 116 -44.86 -6.00 21.51
C ARG A 116 -45.01 -7.50 21.30
N THR A 117 -46.16 -7.90 20.80
CA THR A 117 -46.37 -9.26 20.27
C THR A 117 -45.55 -9.43 19.00
N LEU A 118 -44.82 -10.54 18.91
CA LEU A 118 -44.03 -10.98 17.77
C LEU A 118 -44.43 -12.42 17.45
N GLU A 119 -45.08 -12.61 16.30
CA GLU A 119 -45.28 -13.92 15.70
C GLU A 119 -44.03 -14.30 14.91
N ALA A 120 -43.59 -15.55 15.04
CA ALA A 120 -42.49 -16.10 14.28
C ALA A 120 -42.82 -17.53 13.84
N ASP A 121 -42.43 -17.87 12.61
CA ASP A 121 -42.38 -19.27 12.17
C ASP A 121 -41.18 -19.94 12.85
N VAL A 122 -41.45 -21.02 13.57
CA VAL A 122 -40.47 -21.84 14.31
C VAL A 122 -40.52 -23.26 13.77
N LEU A 123 -39.34 -23.85 13.62
CA LEU A 123 -39.13 -25.24 13.20
C LEU A 123 -39.92 -26.23 14.08
N ASP A 124 -40.72 -27.09 13.47
CA ASP A 124 -41.62 -28.05 14.12
C ASP A 124 -41.39 -29.49 13.64
N GLU A 125 -40.12 -29.89 13.52
CA GLU A 125 -39.74 -31.19 12.99
C GLU A 125 -38.40 -31.68 13.55
N ASP A 126 -38.28 -33.00 13.76
CA ASP A 126 -36.99 -33.63 14.10
C ASP A 126 -36.08 -33.64 12.87
N VAL A 127 -35.25 -32.60 12.75
CA VAL A 127 -34.42 -32.35 11.57
C VAL A 127 -33.51 -33.54 11.19
N PRO A 128 -32.75 -34.17 12.11
CA PRO A 128 -32.04 -35.42 11.82
C PRO A 128 -32.91 -36.51 11.15
N GLN A 129 -34.14 -36.76 11.63
CA GLN A 129 -35.03 -37.75 11.03
C GLN A 129 -35.67 -37.26 9.72
N ALA A 130 -35.96 -35.97 9.61
CA ALA A 130 -36.48 -35.36 8.38
C ALA A 130 -35.42 -35.36 7.27
N LEU A 131 -34.14 -35.17 7.61
CA LEU A 131 -33.00 -35.30 6.69
C LEU A 131 -32.80 -36.75 6.21
N TYR A 132 -32.96 -37.75 7.10
CA TYR A 132 -33.01 -39.16 6.70
C TYR A 132 -34.17 -39.41 5.72
N ALA A 133 -35.38 -38.95 6.05
CA ALA A 133 -36.59 -39.12 5.24
C ALA A 133 -36.58 -38.30 3.93
N PHE A 134 -35.69 -37.31 3.81
CA PHE A 134 -35.42 -36.55 2.60
C PHE A 134 -34.42 -37.29 1.70
N ALA A 135 -33.25 -37.67 2.23
CA ALA A 135 -32.23 -38.40 1.48
C ALA A 135 -32.70 -39.80 1.02
N SER A 136 -33.59 -40.45 1.79
CA SER A 136 -34.16 -41.78 1.48
C SER A 136 -35.10 -41.81 0.26
N ARG A 137 -35.48 -40.65 -0.30
CA ARG A 137 -36.38 -40.52 -1.46
C ARG A 137 -35.69 -40.82 -2.79
N TYR A 138 -34.36 -40.76 -2.81
CA TYR A 138 -33.56 -40.82 -4.01
C TYR A 138 -32.95 -42.20 -4.20
N ASP A 139 -32.94 -42.64 -5.47
CA ASP A 139 -32.19 -43.81 -5.91
C ASP A 139 -30.74 -43.40 -6.16
N TRP A 140 -29.90 -43.60 -5.14
CA TRP A 140 -28.47 -43.29 -5.20
C TRP A 140 -27.67 -44.27 -6.07
N ALA A 141 -28.23 -45.45 -6.38
CA ALA A 141 -27.59 -46.45 -7.25
C ALA A 141 -27.63 -46.05 -8.74
N SER A 142 -28.46 -45.07 -9.11
CA SER A 142 -28.46 -44.40 -10.43
C SER A 142 -27.51 -43.20 -10.52
N ILE A 143 -26.67 -42.99 -9.51
CA ILE A 143 -25.71 -41.87 -9.44
C ILE A 143 -24.29 -42.43 -9.37
N PHE A 144 -24.06 -43.41 -8.50
CA PHE A 144 -22.78 -44.09 -8.33
C PHE A 144 -22.96 -45.57 -8.00
N ASP A 145 -21.95 -46.38 -8.31
CA ASP A 145 -21.94 -47.82 -8.05
C ASP A 145 -21.67 -48.16 -6.58
N VAL A 146 -22.18 -49.32 -6.14
CA VAL A 146 -22.08 -49.80 -4.75
C VAL A 146 -20.65 -50.11 -4.30
N SER A 147 -19.70 -50.32 -5.23
CA SER A 147 -18.28 -50.49 -4.90
C SER A 147 -17.54 -49.18 -4.60
N GLN A 148 -18.14 -48.03 -4.87
CA GLN A 148 -17.50 -46.72 -4.71
C GLN A 148 -17.69 -46.15 -3.29
N THR A 149 -16.62 -45.57 -2.74
CA THR A 149 -16.64 -44.92 -1.43
C THR A 149 -17.33 -43.56 -1.46
N PHE A 150 -18.09 -43.22 -0.41
CA PHE A 150 -18.78 -41.92 -0.34
C PHE A 150 -18.61 -41.17 0.99
N ALA A 151 -18.79 -39.85 0.93
CA ALA A 151 -18.89 -38.99 2.12
C ALA A 151 -20.05 -38.01 2.01
N VAL A 152 -20.62 -37.65 3.16
CA VAL A 152 -21.59 -36.55 3.29
C VAL A 152 -20.94 -35.43 4.09
N ARG A 153 -21.04 -34.19 3.59
CA ARG A 153 -20.63 -32.98 4.28
C ARG A 153 -21.81 -32.03 4.44
N LEU A 154 -22.45 -32.06 5.61
CA LEU A 154 -23.49 -31.11 6.00
C LEU A 154 -22.88 -29.76 6.43
N THR A 155 -23.50 -28.66 6.03
CA THR A 155 -23.25 -27.30 6.54
C THR A 155 -24.56 -26.71 7.05
N THR A 156 -24.56 -26.17 8.28
CA THR A 156 -25.76 -25.62 8.93
C THR A 156 -25.66 -24.13 9.20
N ASP A 157 -26.75 -23.39 9.02
CA ASP A 157 -26.90 -22.02 9.53
C ASP A 157 -26.82 -22.00 11.07
N LYS A 158 -26.23 -20.95 11.65
CA LYS A 158 -26.11 -20.78 13.12
C LYS A 158 -27.46 -20.77 13.86
N ARG A 159 -28.57 -20.50 13.16
CA ARG A 159 -29.94 -20.53 13.68
C ARG A 159 -30.53 -21.94 13.76
N LEU A 160 -29.94 -22.92 13.07
CA LEU A 160 -30.36 -24.32 13.08
C LEU A 160 -29.61 -25.08 14.17
N SER A 161 -30.14 -25.05 15.39
CA SER A 161 -29.52 -25.64 16.60
C SER A 161 -29.63 -27.17 16.63
N ILE A 162 -28.86 -27.86 15.81
CA ILE A 162 -28.79 -29.33 15.73
C ILE A 162 -27.36 -29.85 15.94
N ASN A 163 -27.23 -31.11 16.37
CA ASN A 163 -25.94 -31.80 16.32
C ASN A 163 -25.61 -32.12 14.84
N GLN A 164 -24.72 -31.31 14.24
CA GLN A 164 -24.30 -31.43 12.85
C GLN A 164 -23.67 -32.79 12.52
N GLN A 165 -22.98 -33.45 13.46
CA GLN A 165 -22.40 -34.79 13.25
C GLN A 165 -23.50 -35.85 13.16
N PHE A 166 -24.47 -35.83 14.10
CA PHE A 166 -25.61 -36.75 14.07
C PHE A 166 -26.51 -36.54 12.84
N ALA A 167 -26.78 -35.29 12.48
CA ALA A 167 -27.52 -34.96 11.25
C ALA A 167 -26.77 -35.40 9.98
N THR A 168 -25.43 -35.34 9.97
CA THR A 168 -24.61 -35.89 8.87
C THR A 168 -24.72 -37.43 8.81
N LEU A 169 -24.70 -38.11 9.96
CA LEU A 169 -24.87 -39.57 10.04
C LEU A 169 -26.24 -39.98 9.49
N ARG A 170 -27.33 -39.33 9.89
CA ARG A 170 -28.68 -39.65 9.39
C ARG A 170 -28.84 -39.50 7.86
N ILE A 171 -28.06 -38.63 7.22
CA ILE A 171 -28.02 -38.56 5.75
C ILE A 171 -27.20 -39.74 5.17
N LYS A 172 -26.07 -40.11 5.78
CA LYS A 172 -25.27 -41.30 5.37
C LYS A 172 -26.07 -42.60 5.50
N ASP A 173 -26.80 -42.78 6.60
CA ASP A 173 -27.68 -43.92 6.85
C ASP A 173 -28.67 -44.07 5.69
N ALA A 174 -29.40 -43.01 5.36
CA ALA A 174 -30.40 -42.98 4.29
C ALA A 174 -29.84 -43.34 2.89
N ILE A 175 -28.60 -42.93 2.60
CA ILE A 175 -27.91 -43.27 1.34
C ILE A 175 -27.58 -44.76 1.34
N ALA A 176 -26.88 -45.26 2.37
CA ALA A 176 -26.49 -46.67 2.46
C ALA A 176 -27.70 -47.62 2.53
N ASP A 177 -28.78 -47.20 3.21
CA ASP A 177 -30.06 -47.91 3.26
C ASP A 177 -30.83 -47.84 1.93
N SER A 178 -30.54 -46.90 1.02
CA SER A 178 -31.02 -46.94 -0.36
C SER A 178 -30.35 -48.06 -1.16
N PHE A 179 -29.01 -48.11 -1.16
CA PHE A 179 -28.26 -49.21 -1.78
C PHE A 179 -28.63 -50.59 -1.20
N ASN A 180 -28.78 -50.70 0.12
CA ASN A 180 -29.17 -51.95 0.78
C ASN A 180 -30.59 -52.41 0.37
N ARG A 181 -31.51 -51.48 0.05
CA ARG A 181 -32.85 -51.80 -0.46
C ARG A 181 -32.85 -52.20 -1.94
N ALA A 182 -31.99 -51.57 -2.75
CA ALA A 182 -31.94 -51.78 -4.20
C ALA A 182 -31.08 -53.00 -4.61
N LEU A 183 -29.93 -53.20 -3.96
CA LEU A 183 -28.88 -54.14 -4.38
C LEU A 183 -28.46 -55.14 -3.27
N GLY A 184 -29.07 -55.08 -2.09
CA GLY A 184 -28.74 -55.95 -0.95
C GLY A 184 -27.35 -55.74 -0.34
N SER A 185 -26.60 -54.72 -0.79
CA SER A 185 -25.25 -54.36 -0.37
C SER A 185 -25.16 -52.88 0.01
N ARG A 186 -24.10 -52.46 0.71
CA ARG A 186 -23.88 -51.06 1.14
C ARG A 186 -22.55 -50.54 0.59
N PRO A 187 -22.47 -49.28 0.11
CA PRO A 187 -21.21 -48.64 -0.23
C PRO A 187 -20.44 -48.22 1.03
N ASP A 188 -19.11 -48.27 0.94
CA ASP A 188 -18.21 -47.89 2.04
C ASP A 188 -18.08 -46.37 2.22
N VAL A 189 -17.66 -45.95 3.41
CA VAL A 189 -17.58 -44.54 3.81
C VAL A 189 -16.14 -44.13 4.10
N ASP A 190 -15.47 -43.51 3.14
CA ASP A 190 -14.20 -42.80 3.39
C ASP A 190 -14.46 -41.31 3.67
N ALA A 191 -14.03 -40.84 4.84
CA ALA A 191 -14.14 -39.43 5.25
C ALA A 191 -12.92 -38.56 4.84
N LYS A 192 -11.87 -39.16 4.26
CA LYS A 192 -10.64 -38.49 3.83
C LYS A 192 -10.55 -38.37 2.30
N SER A 193 -10.76 -39.47 1.59
CA SER A 193 -10.62 -39.57 0.13
C SER A 193 -11.82 -40.27 -0.52
N PRO A 194 -13.07 -39.81 -0.27
CA PRO A 194 -14.27 -40.36 -0.91
C PRO A 194 -14.19 -40.20 -2.43
N GLN A 195 -14.59 -41.25 -3.15
CA GLN A 195 -14.83 -41.17 -4.58
C GLN A 195 -16.06 -40.28 -4.87
N VAL A 196 -17.11 -40.38 -4.05
CA VAL A 196 -18.35 -39.58 -4.21
C VAL A 196 -18.56 -38.66 -3.01
N GLN A 197 -18.34 -37.37 -3.22
CA GLN A 197 -18.59 -36.34 -2.20
C GLN A 197 -19.99 -35.75 -2.36
N ILE A 198 -20.86 -36.03 -1.40
CA ILE A 198 -22.19 -35.44 -1.26
C ILE A 198 -22.12 -34.22 -0.33
N PHE A 199 -22.69 -33.11 -0.74
CA PHE A 199 -22.87 -31.92 0.10
C PHE A 199 -24.33 -31.79 0.54
N ALA A 200 -24.52 -31.39 1.79
CA ALA A 200 -25.82 -31.01 2.32
C ALA A 200 -25.73 -29.59 2.90
N ALA A 201 -26.77 -28.78 2.69
CA ALA A 201 -26.87 -27.44 3.28
C ALA A 201 -28.23 -27.33 3.98
N ALA A 202 -28.28 -26.86 5.23
CA ALA A 202 -29.52 -26.74 5.97
C ALA A 202 -29.61 -25.45 6.80
N ASN A 203 -30.81 -24.87 6.87
CA ASN A 203 -31.16 -23.76 7.74
C ASN A 203 -32.54 -24.04 8.39
N ALA A 204 -33.05 -23.10 9.20
CA ALA A 204 -34.31 -23.30 9.92
C ALA A 204 -35.55 -23.56 9.03
N LYS A 205 -35.51 -23.22 7.74
CA LYS A 205 -36.64 -23.37 6.79
C LYS A 205 -36.51 -24.58 5.86
N PHE A 206 -35.32 -24.96 5.44
CA PHE A 206 -35.11 -26.01 4.45
C PHE A 206 -33.72 -26.66 4.52
N ALA A 207 -33.59 -27.80 3.85
CA ALA A 207 -32.34 -28.45 3.51
C ALA A 207 -32.22 -28.77 2.01
N GLU A 208 -31.00 -28.81 1.50
CA GLU A 208 -30.63 -29.12 0.12
C GLU A 208 -29.62 -30.27 0.08
N LEU A 209 -29.64 -31.07 -0.99
CA LEU A 209 -28.67 -32.13 -1.27
C LEU A 209 -28.03 -31.95 -2.65
N PHE A 210 -26.72 -32.19 -2.72
CA PHE A 210 -25.90 -32.06 -3.93
C PHE A 210 -24.87 -33.19 -4.02
N VAL A 211 -24.50 -33.58 -5.25
CA VAL A 211 -23.27 -34.34 -5.55
C VAL A 211 -22.22 -33.37 -6.11
N ASP A 212 -20.96 -33.50 -5.69
CA ASP A 212 -19.86 -32.68 -6.18
C ASP A 212 -19.17 -33.31 -7.39
N LEU A 213 -19.34 -32.68 -8.56
CA LEU A 213 -18.69 -33.13 -9.81
C LEU A 213 -17.29 -32.52 -9.97
N SER A 214 -16.95 -31.49 -9.21
CA SER A 214 -15.61 -30.86 -9.21
C SER A 214 -14.59 -31.54 -8.31
N GLY A 215 -15.01 -32.27 -7.26
CA GLY A 215 -14.13 -33.06 -6.38
C GLY A 215 -13.21 -32.20 -5.52
N VAL A 216 -12.06 -31.78 -6.05
CA VAL A 216 -11.25 -30.69 -5.49
C VAL A 216 -11.86 -29.32 -5.81
N SER A 217 -11.55 -28.30 -5.00
CA SER A 217 -12.09 -26.97 -5.21
C SER A 217 -11.25 -26.19 -6.23
N LEU A 218 -11.91 -25.69 -7.29
CA LEU A 218 -11.32 -25.09 -8.48
C LEU A 218 -10.46 -23.83 -8.25
N HIS A 219 -10.46 -23.27 -7.03
CA HIS A 219 -9.65 -22.10 -6.67
C HIS A 219 -8.12 -22.35 -6.65
N ARG A 220 -7.67 -23.59 -6.79
CA ARG A 220 -6.24 -23.97 -6.77
C ARG A 220 -5.75 -24.20 -8.20
N ARG A 221 -4.80 -23.39 -8.69
CA ARG A 221 -4.29 -23.44 -10.08
C ARG A 221 -2.84 -23.92 -10.22
N GLY A 222 -2.29 -24.60 -9.23
CA GLY A 222 -0.92 -25.12 -9.22
C GLY A 222 0.20 -24.07 -9.08
N TYR A 223 0.13 -22.98 -9.83
CA TYR A 223 1.24 -22.03 -10.07
C TYR A 223 1.78 -21.27 -8.85
N ARG A 224 1.12 -21.31 -7.69
CA ARG A 224 1.54 -20.55 -6.49
C ARG A 224 2.66 -21.24 -5.71
N VAL A 225 3.83 -21.33 -6.34
CA VAL A 225 5.06 -21.91 -5.77
C VAL A 225 5.74 -20.98 -4.76
N ALA A 226 5.56 -19.66 -4.90
CA ALA A 226 6.13 -18.64 -4.02
C ALA A 226 5.04 -17.77 -3.37
N ASN A 227 5.22 -17.44 -2.10
CA ASN A 227 4.22 -16.72 -1.29
C ASN A 227 4.80 -15.44 -0.67
N THR A 228 4.01 -14.38 -0.71
CA THR A 228 4.19 -13.17 0.11
C THR A 228 3.28 -13.23 1.34
N ALA A 229 3.35 -12.22 2.23
CA ALA A 229 2.44 -12.15 3.36
C ALA A 229 0.98 -11.97 2.88
N ALA A 230 0.08 -12.89 3.26
CA ALA A 230 -1.35 -12.96 2.87
C ALA A 230 -1.62 -12.58 1.40
N PRO A 231 -1.36 -13.49 0.44
CA PRO A 231 -1.62 -13.24 -0.97
C PRO A 231 -3.13 -13.10 -1.25
N LEU A 232 -3.46 -12.37 -2.31
CA LEU A 232 -4.81 -12.36 -2.89
C LEU A 232 -5.11 -13.73 -3.50
N LYS A 233 -6.28 -14.31 -3.18
CA LYS A 233 -6.76 -15.57 -3.79
C LYS A 233 -6.94 -15.46 -5.30
N GLU A 234 -6.60 -16.53 -5.99
CA GLU A 234 -6.71 -16.77 -7.43
C GLU A 234 -8.12 -16.47 -7.95
N ASN A 235 -9.14 -17.11 -7.36
CA ASN A 235 -10.53 -16.95 -7.82
C ASN A 235 -11.11 -15.56 -7.52
N LEU A 236 -10.64 -14.90 -6.46
CA LEU A 236 -10.97 -13.50 -6.19
C LEU A 236 -10.27 -12.57 -7.22
N ALA A 237 -8.99 -12.78 -7.51
CA ALA A 237 -8.27 -12.00 -8.51
C ALA A 237 -8.92 -12.09 -9.90
N ALA A 238 -9.28 -13.30 -10.35
CA ALA A 238 -10.01 -13.51 -11.60
C ALA A 238 -11.39 -12.83 -11.58
N ALA A 239 -12.18 -12.99 -10.51
CA ALA A 239 -13.49 -12.34 -10.40
C ALA A 239 -13.42 -10.82 -10.54
N LEU A 240 -12.42 -10.18 -9.92
CA LEU A 240 -12.24 -8.72 -9.99
C LEU A 240 -11.71 -8.23 -11.36
N LEU A 241 -11.03 -9.10 -12.12
CA LEU A 241 -10.71 -8.88 -13.53
C LEU A 241 -11.97 -9.00 -14.41
N TYR A 242 -12.89 -9.93 -14.11
CA TYR A 242 -14.22 -9.98 -14.74
C TYR A 242 -15.03 -8.71 -14.46
N GLU A 243 -15.13 -8.25 -13.21
CA GLU A 243 -15.82 -7.00 -12.82
C GLU A 243 -15.23 -5.74 -13.49
N SER A 244 -13.91 -5.68 -13.69
CA SER A 244 -13.24 -4.61 -14.44
C SER A 244 -13.55 -4.66 -15.95
N GLY A 245 -13.94 -5.83 -16.46
CA GLY A 245 -14.15 -6.12 -17.87
C GLY A 245 -12.85 -6.44 -18.62
N TRP A 246 -11.86 -7.06 -17.98
CA TRP A 246 -10.57 -7.43 -18.60
C TRP A 246 -10.72 -8.37 -19.80
N HIS A 247 -11.72 -9.27 -19.72
CA HIS A 247 -12.12 -10.20 -20.77
C HIS A 247 -12.81 -9.53 -21.97
N LYS A 248 -13.39 -8.33 -21.81
CA LYS A 248 -14.27 -7.76 -22.83
C LYS A 248 -13.49 -7.37 -24.08
N ARG A 249 -14.08 -7.64 -25.24
CA ARG A 249 -13.65 -7.14 -26.54
C ARG A 249 -14.49 -5.92 -26.93
N THR A 250 -13.96 -5.17 -27.88
CA THR A 250 -14.67 -4.11 -28.60
C THR A 250 -15.37 -4.70 -29.82
N ASP A 251 -16.23 -3.93 -30.48
CA ASP A 251 -16.94 -4.31 -31.71
C ASP A 251 -15.99 -4.68 -32.88
N LYS A 252 -14.71 -4.33 -32.76
CA LYS A 252 -13.63 -4.65 -33.72
C LYS A 252 -12.83 -5.91 -33.34
N GLY A 253 -13.22 -6.64 -32.29
CA GLY A 253 -12.54 -7.85 -31.81
C GLY A 253 -11.29 -7.60 -30.94
N ASP A 254 -10.64 -6.44 -31.04
CA ASP A 254 -9.59 -6.02 -30.10
C ASP A 254 -10.12 -5.97 -28.66
N TYR A 255 -9.31 -6.38 -27.68
CA TYR A 255 -9.66 -6.31 -26.26
C TYR A 255 -9.89 -4.86 -25.79
N LYS A 256 -10.84 -4.67 -24.87
CA LYS A 256 -11.19 -3.37 -24.25
C LYS A 256 -9.98 -2.65 -23.65
N PHE A 257 -9.06 -3.40 -23.05
CA PHE A 257 -7.84 -2.89 -22.44
C PHE A 257 -6.61 -3.44 -23.15
N ASP A 258 -5.72 -2.55 -23.58
CA ASP A 258 -4.46 -2.86 -24.26
C ASP A 258 -3.25 -2.92 -23.30
N ALA A 259 -3.47 -2.61 -22.02
CA ALA A 259 -2.44 -2.66 -20.98
C ALA A 259 -2.98 -3.08 -19.60
N LEU A 260 -2.11 -3.68 -18.79
CA LEU A 260 -2.34 -4.04 -17.39
C LEU A 260 -1.22 -3.45 -16.52
N ILE A 261 -1.58 -2.72 -15.47
CA ILE A 261 -0.62 -2.12 -14.55
C ILE A 261 -0.99 -2.50 -13.11
N ASP A 262 -0.14 -3.26 -12.42
CA ASP A 262 -0.23 -3.52 -10.99
C ASP A 262 0.95 -2.86 -10.27
N LEU A 263 0.66 -2.08 -9.23
CA LEU A 263 1.57 -1.12 -8.60
C LEU A 263 2.09 -1.58 -7.24
N MET A 264 1.47 -2.61 -6.67
CA MET A 264 1.80 -3.32 -5.43
C MET A 264 1.47 -4.79 -5.65
N CYS A 265 2.15 -5.39 -6.64
CA CYS A 265 1.73 -6.66 -7.25
C CYS A 265 1.89 -7.88 -6.34
N GLY A 266 2.63 -7.77 -5.22
CA GLY A 266 2.80 -8.84 -4.26
C GLY A 266 3.33 -10.11 -4.92
N SER A 267 2.61 -11.23 -4.75
CA SER A 267 2.97 -12.51 -5.37
C SER A 267 2.54 -12.66 -6.84
N GLY A 268 2.17 -11.57 -7.53
CA GLY A 268 1.83 -11.55 -8.95
C GLY A 268 0.43 -12.02 -9.34
N THR A 269 -0.48 -12.27 -8.39
CA THR A 269 -1.76 -12.97 -8.67
C THR A 269 -2.59 -12.30 -9.77
N PHE A 270 -2.71 -10.96 -9.80
CA PHE A 270 -3.46 -10.26 -10.85
C PHE A 270 -2.82 -10.41 -12.23
N VAL A 271 -1.49 -10.34 -12.32
CA VAL A 271 -0.76 -10.50 -13.58
C VAL A 271 -0.91 -11.91 -14.12
N ALA A 272 -0.78 -12.92 -13.24
CA ALA A 272 -0.96 -14.32 -13.61
C ALA A 272 -2.38 -14.58 -14.14
N GLU A 273 -3.43 -14.32 -13.35
CA GLU A 273 -4.82 -14.55 -13.80
C GLU A 273 -5.16 -13.73 -15.05
N ALA A 274 -4.69 -12.48 -15.16
CA ALA A 274 -4.95 -11.64 -16.33
C ALA A 274 -4.29 -12.18 -17.62
N MET A 275 -3.07 -12.71 -17.56
CA MET A 275 -2.43 -13.32 -18.73
C MET A 275 -3.02 -14.71 -19.04
N LEU A 276 -3.30 -15.52 -18.02
CA LEU A 276 -3.99 -16.82 -18.19
C LEU A 276 -5.40 -16.65 -18.79
N MET A 277 -6.09 -15.54 -18.53
CA MET A 277 -7.33 -15.13 -19.22
C MET A 277 -7.13 -14.66 -20.66
N ARG A 278 -5.92 -14.20 -21.05
CA ARG A 278 -5.61 -13.79 -22.44
C ARG A 278 -5.12 -14.97 -23.29
N THR A 279 -4.47 -15.95 -22.69
CA THR A 279 -4.08 -17.21 -23.35
C THR A 279 -5.20 -18.26 -23.36
N ASP A 280 -6.30 -17.99 -22.65
CA ASP A 280 -7.35 -18.96 -22.31
C ASP A 280 -6.80 -20.28 -21.73
N TYR A 281 -5.92 -20.16 -20.74
CA TYR A 281 -5.30 -21.33 -20.10
C TYR A 281 -6.36 -22.14 -19.32
N PRO A 282 -6.46 -23.47 -19.54
CA PRO A 282 -7.40 -24.34 -18.84
C PRO A 282 -6.97 -24.58 -17.38
N VAL A 283 -7.44 -23.71 -16.47
CA VAL A 283 -7.11 -23.74 -15.03
C VAL A 283 -7.45 -25.04 -14.30
N GLY A 284 -8.33 -25.87 -14.86
CA GLY A 284 -8.67 -27.20 -14.36
C GLY A 284 -7.68 -28.31 -14.76
N VAL A 285 -6.75 -28.06 -15.69
CA VAL A 285 -5.91 -29.12 -16.28
C VAL A 285 -4.97 -29.79 -15.27
N GLU A 286 -4.57 -29.08 -14.21
CA GLU A 286 -3.80 -29.62 -13.08
C GLU A 286 -4.55 -30.74 -12.33
N HIS A 287 -5.89 -30.72 -12.37
CA HIS A 287 -6.77 -31.68 -11.67
C HIS A 287 -7.19 -32.86 -12.56
N ARG A 288 -6.79 -32.87 -13.84
CA ARG A 288 -7.23 -33.85 -14.86
C ARG A 288 -6.81 -35.30 -14.61
N THR A 289 -5.94 -35.57 -13.64
CA THR A 289 -5.44 -36.94 -13.46
C THR A 289 -6.47 -37.80 -12.75
N HIS A 290 -6.86 -37.42 -11.52
CA HIS A 290 -7.82 -38.18 -10.70
C HIS A 290 -8.60 -37.29 -9.69
N ALA A 291 -8.65 -35.96 -9.87
CA ALA A 291 -9.11 -35.04 -8.82
C ALA A 291 -10.52 -34.45 -9.01
N PHE A 292 -11.16 -34.70 -10.16
CA PHE A 292 -12.55 -34.32 -10.42
C PHE A 292 -13.53 -35.37 -9.89
N GLY A 293 -14.71 -34.93 -9.41
CA GLY A 293 -15.75 -35.82 -8.90
C GLY A 293 -16.56 -36.54 -9.99
N PHE A 294 -16.59 -35.98 -11.21
CA PHE A 294 -17.31 -36.62 -12.33
C PHE A 294 -16.72 -37.97 -12.74
N TYR A 295 -15.43 -38.25 -12.49
CA TYR A 295 -14.81 -39.59 -12.70
C TYR A 295 -15.50 -40.73 -11.92
N HIS A 296 -16.38 -40.38 -10.98
CA HIS A 296 -17.07 -41.29 -10.11
C HIS A 296 -18.60 -41.21 -10.26
N TRP A 297 -19.08 -40.55 -11.32
CA TRP A 297 -20.48 -40.40 -11.70
C TRP A 297 -20.82 -41.27 -12.92
N GLN A 298 -21.95 -41.99 -12.89
CA GLN A 298 -22.35 -42.95 -13.93
C GLN A 298 -22.64 -42.37 -15.33
N HIS A 299 -22.64 -41.04 -15.49
CA HIS A 299 -22.89 -40.36 -16.76
C HIS A 299 -21.66 -39.60 -17.31
N HIS A 300 -20.46 -39.95 -16.84
CA HIS A 300 -19.20 -39.42 -17.35
C HIS A 300 -18.80 -40.07 -18.68
N ASP A 301 -18.41 -39.24 -19.64
CA ASP A 301 -17.87 -39.59 -20.95
C ASP A 301 -16.37 -39.24 -20.99
N GLU A 302 -15.51 -40.25 -20.80
CA GLU A 302 -14.06 -40.09 -20.81
C GLU A 302 -13.53 -39.62 -22.17
N ALA A 303 -14.12 -40.09 -23.29
CA ALA A 303 -13.65 -39.76 -24.62
C ALA A 303 -13.92 -38.29 -24.97
N LEU A 304 -15.10 -37.78 -24.61
CA LEU A 304 -15.42 -36.35 -24.72
C LEU A 304 -14.51 -35.49 -23.81
N TRP A 305 -14.21 -35.96 -22.60
CA TRP A 305 -13.32 -35.27 -21.68
C TRP A 305 -11.87 -35.20 -22.18
N GLU A 306 -11.28 -36.33 -22.59
CA GLU A 306 -9.92 -36.39 -23.16
C GLU A 306 -9.79 -35.48 -24.39
N GLN A 307 -10.77 -35.55 -25.30
CA GLN A 307 -10.83 -34.69 -26.48
C GLN A 307 -10.85 -33.20 -26.09
N MET A 308 -11.68 -32.80 -25.12
CA MET A 308 -11.75 -31.41 -24.66
C MET A 308 -10.45 -30.95 -23.99
N VAL A 309 -9.77 -31.82 -23.24
CA VAL A 309 -8.47 -31.52 -22.61
C VAL A 309 -7.36 -31.35 -23.65
N GLU A 310 -7.31 -32.18 -24.69
CA GLU A 310 -6.34 -32.01 -25.78
C GLU A 310 -6.58 -30.70 -26.56
N GLN A 311 -7.84 -30.44 -26.94
CA GLN A 311 -8.22 -29.21 -27.63
C GLN A 311 -7.86 -27.96 -26.80
N ALA A 312 -8.12 -27.97 -25.50
CA ALA A 312 -7.80 -26.86 -24.60
C ALA A 312 -6.28 -26.59 -24.48
N LEU A 313 -5.46 -27.64 -24.41
CA LEU A 313 -4.00 -27.52 -24.31
C LEU A 313 -3.40 -26.99 -25.62
N ASN A 314 -3.88 -27.45 -26.78
CA ASN A 314 -3.44 -26.94 -28.07
C ASN A 314 -3.85 -25.46 -28.23
N GLN A 315 -5.12 -25.12 -27.94
CA GLN A 315 -5.63 -23.75 -28.02
C GLN A 315 -4.88 -22.78 -27.09
N PHE A 316 -4.46 -23.23 -25.90
CA PHE A 316 -3.62 -22.45 -24.99
C PHE A 316 -2.25 -22.12 -25.61
N HIS A 317 -1.57 -23.09 -26.24
CA HIS A 317 -0.26 -22.85 -26.85
C HIS A 317 -0.35 -21.86 -28.03
N ASP A 318 -1.36 -22.00 -28.89
CA ASP A 318 -1.59 -21.08 -30.03
C ASP A 318 -1.92 -19.65 -29.56
N ASN A 319 -2.73 -19.53 -28.50
CA ASN A 319 -3.04 -18.24 -27.88
C ASN A 319 -1.81 -17.63 -27.17
N LEU A 320 -0.95 -18.44 -26.54
CA LEU A 320 0.29 -17.97 -25.92
C LEU A 320 1.30 -17.47 -26.96
N ALA A 321 1.43 -18.14 -28.11
CA ALA A 321 2.22 -17.64 -29.23
C ALA A 321 1.67 -16.28 -29.72
N THR A 322 0.37 -16.22 -30.00
CA THR A 322 -0.34 -14.99 -30.41
C THR A 322 -0.16 -13.84 -29.40
N LEU A 323 -0.14 -14.15 -28.09
CA LEU A 323 0.11 -13.18 -27.02
C LEU A 323 1.56 -12.66 -27.01
N CYS A 324 2.56 -13.49 -27.36
CA CYS A 324 3.95 -13.04 -27.45
C CYS A 324 4.23 -12.22 -28.74
N ASP A 325 3.50 -12.50 -29.82
CA ASP A 325 3.58 -11.74 -31.09
C ASP A 325 2.96 -10.33 -30.97
N LYS A 326 1.80 -10.20 -30.31
CA LYS A 326 1.10 -8.92 -30.07
C LYS A 326 0.83 -8.70 -28.57
N PRO A 327 1.89 -8.49 -27.75
CA PRO A 327 1.75 -8.42 -26.30
C PRO A 327 1.04 -7.14 -25.85
N PRO A 328 0.12 -7.21 -24.86
CA PRO A 328 -0.35 -6.03 -24.15
C PRO A 328 0.80 -5.43 -23.34
N VAL A 329 0.73 -4.12 -23.07
CA VAL A 329 1.69 -3.46 -22.18
C VAL A 329 1.43 -3.94 -20.75
N VAL A 330 2.35 -4.70 -20.15
CA VAL A 330 2.22 -5.19 -18.77
C VAL A 330 3.32 -4.62 -17.89
N ILE A 331 2.92 -3.93 -16.82
CA ILE A 331 3.82 -3.33 -15.83
C ILE A 331 3.43 -3.86 -14.45
N ALA A 332 4.37 -4.53 -13.77
CA ALA A 332 4.20 -5.07 -12.43
C ALA A 332 5.29 -4.51 -11.50
N LEU A 333 4.88 -3.74 -10.50
CA LEU A 333 5.76 -3.10 -9.53
C LEU A 333 5.43 -3.56 -8.11
N ASP A 334 6.44 -3.60 -7.26
CA ASP A 334 6.27 -3.62 -5.81
C ASP A 334 7.46 -2.90 -5.13
N ALA A 335 7.28 -2.41 -3.92
CA ALA A 335 8.37 -1.88 -3.11
C ALA A 335 9.25 -3.00 -2.54
N ASP A 336 8.68 -4.17 -2.28
CA ASP A 336 9.37 -5.34 -1.73
C ASP A 336 10.07 -6.17 -2.82
N ALA A 337 11.36 -6.46 -2.62
CA ALA A 337 12.14 -7.33 -3.49
C ALA A 337 11.66 -8.80 -3.43
N HIS A 338 11.17 -9.26 -2.27
CA HIS A 338 10.67 -10.62 -2.09
C HIS A 338 9.33 -10.82 -2.82
N ALA A 339 8.45 -9.83 -2.79
CA ALA A 339 7.25 -9.76 -3.65
C ALA A 339 7.61 -9.89 -5.14
N VAL A 340 8.49 -9.03 -5.67
CA VAL A 340 8.92 -9.08 -7.08
C VAL A 340 9.51 -10.45 -7.45
N HIS A 341 10.30 -11.06 -6.56
CA HIS A 341 10.81 -12.42 -6.78
C HIS A 341 9.70 -13.48 -6.77
N ALA A 342 8.76 -13.41 -5.83
CA ALA A 342 7.63 -14.34 -5.76
C ALA A 342 6.70 -14.23 -6.97
N CYS A 343 6.47 -13.01 -7.47
CA CYS A 343 5.77 -12.73 -8.72
C CYS A 343 6.46 -13.45 -9.90
N HIS A 344 7.78 -13.29 -10.05
CA HIS A 344 8.55 -13.97 -11.10
C HIS A 344 8.43 -15.50 -11.03
N GLN A 345 8.60 -16.11 -9.84
CA GLN A 345 8.49 -17.57 -9.67
C GLN A 345 7.08 -18.10 -9.98
N ASN A 346 6.04 -17.38 -9.57
CA ASN A 346 4.65 -17.76 -9.84
C ASN A 346 4.28 -17.62 -11.32
N LEU A 347 4.83 -16.64 -12.04
CA LEU A 347 4.62 -16.50 -13.49
C LEU A 347 5.35 -17.60 -14.28
N LEU A 348 6.55 -18.02 -13.86
CA LEU A 348 7.21 -19.21 -14.42
C LEU A 348 6.34 -20.47 -14.23
N ALA A 349 5.87 -20.70 -13.01
CA ALA A 349 5.02 -21.85 -12.66
C ALA A 349 3.61 -21.79 -13.28
N ALA A 350 3.18 -20.64 -13.79
CA ALA A 350 1.94 -20.47 -14.57
C ALA A 350 2.14 -20.75 -16.07
N GLY A 351 3.31 -21.24 -16.50
CA GLY A 351 3.64 -21.48 -17.91
C GLY A 351 3.91 -20.21 -18.74
N LEU A 352 3.88 -19.02 -18.10
CA LEU A 352 4.06 -17.72 -18.77
C LEU A 352 5.53 -17.37 -19.03
N VAL A 353 6.43 -18.36 -19.06
CA VAL A 353 7.88 -18.23 -19.23
C VAL A 353 8.21 -17.39 -20.48
N ASN A 354 7.55 -17.70 -21.60
CA ASN A 354 7.75 -17.03 -22.89
C ASN A 354 7.26 -15.57 -22.88
N PHE A 355 6.33 -15.21 -21.98
CA PHE A 355 5.77 -13.86 -21.88
C PHE A 355 6.61 -12.93 -20.99
N LEU A 356 7.41 -13.45 -20.06
CA LEU A 356 8.24 -12.65 -19.14
C LEU A 356 9.13 -11.58 -19.83
N PRO A 357 9.76 -11.84 -21.00
CA PRO A 357 10.53 -10.82 -21.73
C PRO A 357 9.70 -9.67 -22.31
N HIS A 358 8.37 -9.80 -22.36
CA HIS A 358 7.44 -8.82 -22.95
C HIS A 358 6.81 -7.91 -21.89
N MET A 359 6.97 -8.21 -20.60
CA MET A 359 6.50 -7.39 -19.48
C MET A 359 7.63 -6.66 -18.75
N THR A 360 7.29 -5.59 -18.03
CA THR A 360 8.16 -4.93 -17.07
C THR A 360 7.84 -5.44 -15.65
N LEU A 361 8.82 -6.05 -14.98
CA LEU A 361 8.71 -6.50 -13.58
C LEU A 361 9.86 -5.89 -12.76
N GLN A 362 9.57 -4.92 -11.88
CA GLN A 362 10.62 -4.17 -11.17
C GLN A 362 10.30 -3.90 -9.70
N GLN A 363 11.34 -3.92 -8.86
CA GLN A 363 11.25 -3.37 -7.50
C GLN A 363 11.26 -1.83 -7.55
N ARG A 364 10.09 -1.21 -7.37
CA ARG A 364 9.88 0.24 -7.40
C ARG A 364 8.77 0.62 -6.41
N PRO A 365 9.04 1.53 -5.44
CA PRO A 365 7.97 2.10 -4.62
C PRO A 365 7.09 3.04 -5.47
N LEU A 366 5.85 3.22 -5.04
CA LEU A 366 4.85 4.09 -5.70
C LEU A 366 5.37 5.51 -5.98
N SER A 367 6.23 6.06 -5.11
CA SER A 367 6.89 7.37 -5.31
C SER A 367 7.71 7.49 -6.60
N GLN A 368 8.15 6.38 -7.20
CA GLN A 368 8.93 6.35 -8.44
C GLN A 368 8.07 6.13 -9.71
N LEU A 369 6.75 5.90 -9.57
CA LEU A 369 5.86 5.53 -10.67
C LEU A 369 5.96 6.46 -11.89
N LYS A 370 6.00 7.77 -11.68
CA LYS A 370 6.11 8.77 -12.77
C LYS A 370 7.36 8.54 -13.63
N GLY A 371 8.49 8.17 -13.00
CA GLY A 371 9.74 7.86 -13.71
C GLY A 371 9.69 6.51 -14.45
N VAL A 372 9.04 5.51 -13.87
CA VAL A 372 8.84 4.20 -14.53
C VAL A 372 7.96 4.35 -15.76
N LEU A 373 6.83 5.06 -15.67
CA LEU A 373 5.95 5.30 -16.82
C LEU A 373 6.69 6.06 -17.93
N ALA A 374 7.46 7.10 -17.59
CA ALA A 374 8.28 7.82 -18.57
C ALA A 374 9.37 6.95 -19.24
N GLN A 375 9.97 6.00 -18.51
CA GLN A 375 10.97 5.07 -19.05
C GLN A 375 10.36 3.98 -19.94
N VAL A 376 9.18 3.47 -19.59
CA VAL A 376 8.56 2.31 -20.25
C VAL A 376 7.64 2.71 -21.41
N LEU A 377 6.98 3.87 -21.31
CA LEU A 377 5.91 4.33 -22.22
C LEU A 377 6.19 5.65 -22.95
N GLY A 378 7.22 6.41 -22.56
CA GLY A 378 7.60 7.63 -23.26
C GLY A 378 8.41 7.38 -24.53
N ASP A 379 8.46 8.36 -25.44
CA ASP A 379 9.08 8.29 -26.78
C ASP A 379 10.63 8.09 -26.79
N GLY A 380 11.23 7.76 -25.65
CA GLY A 380 12.65 7.51 -25.44
C GLY A 380 13.44 8.75 -25.02
N GLY A 381 14.41 8.58 -24.11
CA GLY A 381 15.43 9.61 -23.85
C GLY A 381 15.64 10.09 -22.40
N ALA A 382 15.23 9.34 -21.38
CA ALA A 382 15.57 9.68 -19.97
C ALA A 382 16.01 8.45 -19.16
N ALA A 383 17.23 7.96 -19.40
CA ALA A 383 17.82 6.88 -18.62
C ALA A 383 18.15 7.37 -17.19
N LEU A 384 17.29 7.03 -16.22
CA LEU A 384 17.63 7.12 -14.79
C LEU A 384 18.76 6.11 -14.48
N PRO A 385 19.76 6.47 -13.66
CA PRO A 385 20.92 5.59 -13.41
C PRO A 385 20.53 4.32 -12.63
N THR A 386 20.57 3.18 -13.33
CA THR A 386 20.08 1.87 -12.87
C THR A 386 21.08 1.12 -11.98
N ASN A 387 21.46 1.71 -10.84
CA ASN A 387 22.35 1.08 -9.86
C ASN A 387 21.61 0.11 -8.92
N SER A 388 20.88 -0.87 -9.48
CA SER A 388 20.13 -1.88 -8.70
C SER A 388 20.11 -3.24 -9.44
N PRO A 389 20.64 -4.33 -8.83
CA PRO A 389 20.93 -5.59 -9.52
C PRO A 389 19.71 -6.52 -9.71
N THR A 390 18.49 -6.00 -9.64
CA THR A 390 17.22 -6.77 -9.72
C THR A 390 16.38 -6.44 -10.96
N SER A 391 16.98 -5.80 -11.97
CA SER A 391 16.31 -5.34 -13.19
C SER A 391 16.09 -6.46 -14.23
N LEU A 392 15.16 -7.38 -13.95
CA LEU A 392 14.68 -8.39 -14.90
C LEU A 392 13.71 -7.75 -15.92
N SER A 393 14.05 -7.84 -17.22
CA SER A 393 13.28 -7.30 -18.36
C SER A 393 13.02 -5.78 -18.34
N THR A 394 13.70 -5.05 -19.24
CA THR A 394 13.42 -3.63 -19.54
C THR A 394 13.44 -3.35 -21.03
N ASN A 395 12.58 -4.03 -21.79
CA ASN A 395 12.25 -3.64 -23.15
C ASN A 395 11.32 -2.41 -23.10
N SER A 396 11.76 -1.23 -23.58
CA SER A 396 10.89 -0.05 -23.70
C SER A 396 9.79 -0.32 -24.74
N LEU A 397 8.53 -0.17 -24.31
CA LEU A 397 7.37 -0.57 -25.09
C LEU A 397 6.96 0.59 -26.00
N LYS A 398 7.39 0.53 -27.27
CA LYS A 398 7.27 1.59 -28.29
C LYS A 398 5.85 2.06 -28.64
N ASN A 399 4.81 1.46 -28.06
CA ASN A 399 3.41 1.79 -28.31
C ASN A 399 2.76 2.26 -27.01
N LEU A 400 2.39 3.55 -26.97
CA LEU A 400 1.63 4.13 -25.87
C LEU A 400 0.24 3.47 -25.77
N PRO A 401 -0.17 2.94 -24.60
CA PRO A 401 -1.46 2.27 -24.45
C PRO A 401 -2.61 3.30 -24.44
N LYS A 402 -3.68 2.97 -25.16
CA LYS A 402 -4.86 3.83 -25.35
C LYS A 402 -5.85 3.70 -24.20
N ASN A 403 -5.88 2.53 -23.55
CA ASN A 403 -6.80 2.24 -22.46
C ASN A 403 -6.19 1.19 -21.49
N PRO A 404 -5.22 1.56 -20.64
CA PRO A 404 -4.76 0.71 -19.54
C PRO A 404 -5.85 0.41 -18.50
N LEU A 405 -5.83 -0.82 -17.99
CA LEU A 405 -6.41 -1.18 -16.69
C LEU A 405 -5.30 -1.14 -15.63
N ILE A 406 -5.38 -0.18 -14.72
CA ILE A 406 -4.59 -0.17 -13.50
C ILE A 406 -5.39 -0.96 -12.45
N ILE A 407 -4.91 -2.13 -12.03
CA ILE A 407 -5.55 -2.97 -11.02
C ILE A 407 -4.54 -3.41 -9.99
N THR A 408 -4.84 -3.17 -8.70
CA THR A 408 -3.88 -3.46 -7.62
C THR A 408 -4.55 -3.73 -6.29
N ASN A 409 -3.83 -4.40 -5.39
CA ASN A 409 -4.24 -4.73 -4.02
C ASN A 409 -3.28 -4.05 -3.02
N PRO A 410 -3.49 -2.76 -2.69
CA PRO A 410 -2.63 -2.05 -1.76
C PRO A 410 -2.67 -2.67 -0.35
N PRO A 411 -1.62 -2.52 0.46
CA PRO A 411 -1.64 -2.97 1.84
C PRO A 411 -2.75 -2.29 2.65
N TYR A 412 -3.37 -3.07 3.54
CA TYR A 412 -4.43 -2.66 4.46
C TYR A 412 -4.12 -3.19 5.87
N GLY A 413 -4.55 -2.44 6.88
CA GLY A 413 -4.29 -2.75 8.29
C GLY A 413 -2.82 -2.60 8.68
N GLU A 414 -2.37 -3.46 9.60
CA GLU A 414 -1.12 -3.40 10.38
C GLU A 414 0.18 -3.28 9.55
N ARG A 415 0.12 -3.49 8.23
CA ARG A 415 1.27 -3.47 7.31
C ARG A 415 1.84 -2.09 7.02
N LEU A 416 1.04 -1.03 7.20
CA LEU A 416 1.48 0.36 7.04
C LEU A 416 1.70 1.06 8.39
N GLY A 417 1.63 0.32 9.50
CA GLY A 417 1.54 0.88 10.84
C GLY A 417 0.13 1.40 11.15
N GLU A 418 0.05 2.67 11.56
CA GLU A 418 -1.18 3.26 12.09
C GLU A 418 -2.21 3.55 10.98
N ALA A 419 -3.50 3.29 11.24
CA ALA A 419 -4.56 3.34 10.23
C ALA A 419 -4.70 4.71 9.53
N ASP A 420 -4.30 5.79 10.21
CA ASP A 420 -4.35 7.17 9.72
C ASP A 420 -3.46 7.42 8.48
N PHE A 421 -2.51 6.54 8.15
CA PHE A 421 -1.64 6.66 6.97
C PHE A 421 -2.16 5.92 5.73
N ILE A 422 -3.15 5.02 5.88
CA ILE A 422 -3.67 4.22 4.77
C ILE A 422 -4.46 5.10 3.79
N LYS A 423 -5.34 5.98 4.29
CA LYS A 423 -6.11 6.90 3.44
C LYS A 423 -5.22 7.87 2.64
N PRO A 424 -4.19 8.50 3.23
CA PRO A 424 -3.14 9.21 2.48
C PRO A 424 -2.52 8.41 1.34
N LEU A 425 -2.15 7.14 1.56
CA LEU A 425 -1.56 6.29 0.51
C LEU A 425 -2.52 6.07 -0.66
N TYR A 426 -3.81 5.84 -0.39
CA TYR A 426 -4.81 5.63 -1.45
C TYR A 426 -5.07 6.91 -2.25
N GLN A 427 -5.08 8.07 -1.59
CA GLN A 427 -5.16 9.36 -2.27
C GLN A 427 -3.91 9.64 -3.12
N GLY A 428 -2.73 9.31 -2.58
CA GLY A 428 -1.44 9.42 -3.26
C GLY A 428 -1.34 8.51 -4.49
N LEU A 429 -1.82 7.26 -4.39
CA LEU A 429 -1.94 6.30 -5.48
C LEU A 429 -2.76 6.89 -6.64
N GLY A 430 -3.96 7.39 -6.35
CA GLY A 430 -4.83 8.01 -7.36
C GLY A 430 -4.18 9.21 -8.04
N LEU A 431 -3.56 10.11 -7.26
CA LEU A 431 -2.87 11.30 -7.77
C LEU A 431 -1.64 10.95 -8.62
N ALA A 432 -0.80 10.01 -8.16
CA ALA A 432 0.42 9.60 -8.85
C ALA A 432 0.12 8.88 -10.17
N VAL A 433 -0.94 8.07 -10.23
CA VAL A 433 -1.39 7.40 -11.46
C VAL A 433 -1.91 8.43 -12.47
N VAL A 434 -2.83 9.33 -12.07
CA VAL A 434 -3.38 10.35 -12.98
C VAL A 434 -2.29 11.30 -13.49
N ASP A 435 -1.40 11.79 -12.63
CA ASP A 435 -0.30 12.66 -13.06
C ASP A 435 0.74 11.93 -13.91
N GLY A 436 1.06 10.67 -13.59
CA GLY A 436 2.04 9.88 -14.32
C GLY A 436 1.59 9.50 -15.73
N LEU A 437 0.35 9.05 -15.87
CA LEU A 437 -0.25 8.69 -17.17
C LEU A 437 -0.47 9.93 -18.05
N ALA A 438 -0.94 11.04 -17.47
CA ALA A 438 -1.07 12.31 -18.20
C ALA A 438 0.28 12.86 -18.67
N ALA A 439 1.36 12.66 -17.91
CA ALA A 439 2.70 13.11 -18.28
C ALA A 439 3.32 12.35 -19.46
N VAL A 440 2.85 11.12 -19.74
CA VAL A 440 3.23 10.34 -20.94
C VAL A 440 2.14 10.37 -22.03
N GLY A 441 1.10 11.20 -21.87
CA GLY A 441 0.07 11.40 -22.90
C GLY A 441 -0.99 10.28 -23.02
N VAL A 442 -1.08 9.35 -22.06
CA VAL A 442 -2.16 8.33 -22.06
C VAL A 442 -3.52 9.02 -21.95
N PRO A 443 -4.45 8.83 -22.91
CA PRO A 443 -5.65 9.66 -23.04
C PRO A 443 -6.83 9.21 -22.16
N ASN A 444 -6.88 7.92 -21.80
CA ASN A 444 -7.91 7.34 -20.94
C ASN A 444 -7.33 6.17 -20.14
N ALA A 445 -7.98 5.80 -19.03
CA ALA A 445 -7.56 4.67 -18.20
C ALA A 445 -8.69 4.22 -17.25
N ALA A 446 -8.70 2.93 -16.90
CA ALA A 446 -9.44 2.43 -15.74
C ALA A 446 -8.53 2.29 -14.53
N LEU A 447 -9.05 2.57 -13.32
CA LEU A 447 -8.40 2.22 -12.06
C LEU A 447 -9.33 1.34 -11.22
N ALA A 448 -8.76 0.29 -10.63
CA ALA A 448 -9.43 -0.73 -9.84
C ALA A 448 -8.59 -1.08 -8.60
N VAL A 449 -9.16 -0.97 -7.39
CA VAL A 449 -8.42 -1.04 -6.12
C VAL A 449 -9.22 -1.77 -5.05
N LEU A 450 -8.57 -2.68 -4.30
CA LEU A 450 -9.13 -3.28 -3.09
C LEU A 450 -8.84 -2.40 -1.85
N ALA A 451 -9.79 -2.31 -0.93
CA ALA A 451 -9.63 -1.64 0.37
C ALA A 451 -10.30 -2.44 1.50
N SER A 452 -9.77 -2.40 2.73
CA SER A 452 -10.49 -2.90 3.92
C SER A 452 -11.61 -1.95 4.39
N HIS A 453 -11.54 -0.68 4.02
CA HIS A 453 -12.54 0.35 4.32
C HIS A 453 -12.82 1.18 3.07
N ILE A 454 -14.11 1.35 2.74
CA ILE A 454 -14.54 2.10 1.54
C ILE A 454 -14.01 3.55 1.53
N GLU A 455 -13.90 4.15 2.71
CA GLU A 455 -13.47 5.53 2.96
C GLU A 455 -12.01 5.83 2.56
N HIS A 456 -11.22 4.79 2.27
CA HIS A 456 -9.89 4.90 1.68
C HIS A 456 -10.00 4.99 0.15
N ALA A 457 -10.82 4.13 -0.46
CA ALA A 457 -11.08 4.11 -1.90
C ALA A 457 -11.99 5.26 -2.38
N ASP A 458 -12.73 5.92 -1.48
CA ASP A 458 -13.45 7.17 -1.75
C ASP A 458 -12.52 8.36 -2.10
N THR A 459 -11.20 8.24 -1.91
CA THR A 459 -10.22 9.28 -2.31
C THR A 459 -9.67 9.11 -3.72
N LEU A 460 -10.02 8.01 -4.40
CA LEU A 460 -9.54 7.73 -5.75
C LEU A 460 -10.23 8.66 -6.76
N PRO A 461 -9.50 9.27 -7.71
CA PRO A 461 -10.06 10.16 -8.73
C PRO A 461 -10.78 9.35 -9.82
N LEU A 462 -11.94 8.80 -9.47
CA LEU A 462 -12.77 7.96 -10.34
C LEU A 462 -14.03 8.69 -10.80
N LEU A 463 -14.33 8.57 -12.09
CA LEU A 463 -15.64 8.87 -12.65
C LEU A 463 -16.60 7.71 -12.37
N GLU A 464 -17.81 8.03 -11.89
CA GLU A 464 -18.92 7.09 -11.61
C GLU A 464 -18.47 5.76 -10.94
N PRO A 465 -17.79 5.84 -9.78
CA PRO A 465 -17.11 4.68 -9.21
C PRO A 465 -18.06 3.58 -8.74
N LYS A 466 -17.87 2.38 -9.29
CA LYS A 466 -18.55 1.15 -8.87
C LYS A 466 -17.84 0.51 -7.69
N THR A 467 -18.60 -0.19 -6.84
CA THR A 467 -18.08 -0.82 -5.61
C THR A 467 -18.68 -2.22 -5.45
N VAL A 468 -17.83 -3.25 -5.41
CA VAL A 468 -18.20 -4.63 -5.07
C VAL A 468 -17.71 -4.93 -3.66
N ARG A 469 -18.59 -5.46 -2.79
CA ARG A 469 -18.22 -5.94 -1.45
C ARG A 469 -18.00 -7.45 -1.52
N CYS A 470 -16.80 -7.91 -1.18
CA CYS A 470 -16.39 -9.31 -1.22
C CYS A 470 -15.50 -9.66 -0.01
N HIS A 471 -14.90 -10.85 0.00
CA HIS A 471 -14.12 -11.36 1.13
C HIS A 471 -12.75 -11.92 0.70
N ASN A 472 -11.66 -11.33 1.21
CA ASN A 472 -10.33 -11.93 1.08
C ASN A 472 -10.01 -12.73 2.36
N GLY A 473 -10.23 -14.05 2.31
CA GLY A 473 -10.17 -14.89 3.49
C GLY A 473 -11.30 -14.55 4.46
N ALA A 474 -10.98 -14.21 5.71
CA ALA A 474 -11.95 -13.78 6.71
C ALA A 474 -12.24 -12.26 6.69
N LEU A 475 -11.49 -11.47 5.91
CA LEU A 475 -11.62 -10.02 5.86
C LEU A 475 -12.64 -9.60 4.80
N THR A 476 -13.70 -8.88 5.22
CA THR A 476 -14.53 -8.10 4.27
C THR A 476 -13.65 -7.04 3.61
N VAL A 477 -13.68 -6.99 2.28
CA VAL A 477 -12.99 -5.98 1.47
C VAL A 477 -13.95 -5.35 0.46
N TYR A 478 -13.59 -4.14 0.02
CA TYR A 478 -14.33 -3.34 -0.94
C TYR A 478 -13.46 -3.16 -2.18
N PHE A 479 -13.92 -3.67 -3.32
CA PHE A 479 -13.29 -3.44 -4.60
C PHE A 479 -13.94 -2.22 -5.28
N ARG A 480 -13.16 -1.16 -5.47
CA ARG A 480 -13.60 0.11 -6.05
C ARG A 480 -13.00 0.26 -7.43
N HIS A 481 -13.82 0.50 -8.45
CA HIS A 481 -13.35 0.57 -9.85
C HIS A 481 -14.16 1.57 -10.69
N GLY A 482 -13.52 2.14 -11.72
CA GLY A 482 -14.15 3.11 -12.62
C GLY A 482 -13.18 3.60 -13.71
N GLN A 483 -13.57 4.64 -14.45
CA GLN A 483 -12.63 5.39 -15.31
C GLN A 483 -11.92 6.46 -14.48
N LEU A 484 -10.66 6.75 -14.81
CA LEU A 484 -9.91 7.82 -14.13
C LEU A 484 -10.39 9.20 -14.55
N ASN A 485 -10.57 10.08 -13.59
CA ASN A 485 -10.82 11.49 -13.82
C ASN A 485 -9.49 12.22 -14.06
N PHE A 486 -9.16 12.43 -15.34
CA PHE A 486 -8.00 13.22 -15.75
C PHE A 486 -8.21 14.74 -15.68
N ALA A 487 -9.42 15.23 -15.41
CA ALA A 487 -9.71 16.66 -15.29
C ALA A 487 -9.12 17.24 -14.00
N LYS A 488 -7.91 17.80 -14.11
CA LYS A 488 -7.28 18.56 -13.02
C LYS A 488 -8.02 19.90 -12.84
N PRO A 489 -8.35 20.33 -11.61
CA PRO A 489 -8.86 21.67 -11.37
C PRO A 489 -7.86 22.71 -11.88
N VAL A 490 -8.26 23.54 -12.85
CA VAL A 490 -7.39 24.60 -13.38
C VAL A 490 -7.16 25.63 -12.28
N GLY A 491 -5.90 25.82 -11.90
CA GLY A 491 -5.51 26.66 -10.78
C GLY A 491 -6.00 28.10 -10.97
N ILE A 492 -6.36 28.78 -9.87
CA ILE A 492 -6.91 30.14 -9.87
C ILE A 492 -6.08 31.08 -10.74
N VAL A 493 -4.76 31.05 -10.55
CA VAL A 493 -3.80 31.91 -11.26
C VAL A 493 -3.65 31.53 -12.73
N GLU A 494 -3.83 30.25 -13.09
CA GLU A 494 -3.80 29.82 -14.49
C GLU A 494 -5.08 30.24 -15.23
N ARG A 495 -6.25 30.08 -14.63
CA ARG A 495 -7.54 30.52 -15.22
C ARG A 495 -7.80 32.03 -15.11
N PHE A 496 -7.00 32.78 -14.35
CA PHE A 496 -7.25 34.20 -14.08
C PHE A 496 -7.30 35.05 -15.37
N GLU A 497 -8.38 35.81 -15.52
CA GLU A 497 -8.56 36.82 -16.57
C GLU A 497 -8.95 38.16 -15.93
N LYS A 498 -8.54 39.27 -16.57
CA LYS A 498 -8.80 40.62 -16.04
C LYS A 498 -10.26 41.01 -16.27
N LYS A 499 -10.99 41.31 -15.20
CA LYS A 499 -12.42 41.67 -15.21
C LYS A 499 -12.64 43.17 -14.95
N SER A 500 -13.67 43.73 -15.57
CA SER A 500 -14.16 45.07 -15.24
C SER A 500 -15.05 44.98 -14.00
N ILE A 501 -14.51 45.36 -12.85
CA ILE A 501 -15.17 45.30 -11.54
C ILE A 501 -15.17 46.72 -10.95
N THR A 502 -16.33 47.17 -10.49
CA THR A 502 -16.55 48.53 -9.95
C THR A 502 -17.01 48.45 -8.50
N GLU A 503 -16.13 48.76 -7.56
CA GLU A 503 -16.44 48.87 -6.13
C GLU A 503 -15.72 50.13 -5.58
N PRO A 504 -16.41 51.28 -5.48
CA PRO A 504 -15.80 52.55 -5.10
C PRO A 504 -15.03 52.54 -3.77
N GLN A 505 -15.38 51.66 -2.82
CA GLN A 505 -14.72 51.57 -1.51
C GLN A 505 -13.46 50.68 -1.51
N ALA A 506 -13.23 49.90 -2.57
CA ALA A 506 -12.09 48.97 -2.67
C ALA A 506 -11.42 48.92 -4.05
N GLN A 507 -11.69 49.89 -4.93
CA GLN A 507 -11.21 49.89 -6.32
C GLN A 507 -9.68 49.77 -6.42
N ASP A 508 -8.92 50.42 -5.54
CA ASP A 508 -7.45 50.31 -5.51
C ASP A 508 -6.98 48.89 -5.16
N PHE A 509 -7.66 48.23 -4.21
CA PHE A 509 -7.37 46.85 -3.83
C PHE A 509 -7.68 45.89 -4.99
N ILE A 510 -8.83 46.04 -5.64
CA ILE A 510 -9.22 45.26 -6.82
C ILE A 510 -8.23 45.46 -7.97
N ASN A 511 -7.88 46.71 -8.28
CA ASN A 511 -6.89 47.06 -9.29
C ASN A 511 -5.52 46.45 -8.98
N ARG A 512 -5.10 46.45 -7.70
CA ARG A 512 -3.83 45.88 -7.26
C ARG A 512 -3.83 44.35 -7.33
N LEU A 513 -4.86 43.68 -6.82
CA LEU A 513 -4.97 42.21 -6.86
C LEU A 513 -5.03 41.69 -8.30
N GLN A 514 -5.78 42.36 -9.19
CA GLN A 514 -5.78 42.03 -10.62
C GLN A 514 -4.40 42.22 -11.26
N LYS A 515 -3.69 43.31 -10.93
CA LYS A 515 -2.33 43.56 -11.45
C LYS A 515 -1.32 42.51 -10.97
N ASN A 516 -1.34 42.17 -9.68
CA ASN A 516 -0.47 41.16 -9.10
C ASN A 516 -0.74 39.78 -9.74
N THR A 517 -1.99 39.36 -9.81
CA THR A 517 -2.38 38.05 -10.38
C THR A 517 -2.02 37.96 -11.88
N ALA A 518 -2.24 39.03 -12.66
CA ALA A 518 -1.82 39.11 -14.06
C ALA A 518 -0.30 38.98 -14.24
N HIS A 519 0.49 39.60 -13.35
CA HIS A 519 1.95 39.54 -13.39
C HIS A 519 2.46 38.14 -13.04
N LEU A 520 2.01 37.60 -11.91
CA LEU A 520 2.44 36.30 -11.40
C LEU A 520 2.02 35.15 -12.33
N LYS A 521 0.88 35.24 -13.04
CA LYS A 521 0.38 34.21 -13.98
C LYS A 521 1.43 33.71 -14.98
N LYS A 522 2.28 34.60 -15.52
CA LYS A 522 3.34 34.20 -16.46
C LYS A 522 4.45 33.41 -15.77
N GLN A 523 4.92 33.86 -14.61
CA GLN A 523 6.00 33.21 -13.85
C GLN A 523 5.54 31.88 -13.24
N ALA A 524 4.32 31.84 -12.70
CA ALA A 524 3.66 30.65 -12.18
C ALA A 524 3.62 29.52 -13.23
N LYS A 525 3.17 29.83 -14.45
CA LYS A 525 3.15 28.87 -15.56
C LYS A 525 4.55 28.48 -16.05
N GLN A 526 5.52 29.40 -16.01
CA GLN A 526 6.90 29.11 -16.40
C GLN A 526 7.65 28.21 -15.40
N GLN A 527 7.25 28.20 -14.12
CA GLN A 527 7.94 27.46 -13.04
C GLN A 527 7.13 26.27 -12.48
N ASP A 528 5.96 25.97 -13.04
CA ASP A 528 4.99 24.98 -12.53
C ASP A 528 4.64 25.17 -11.04
N VAL A 529 4.26 26.40 -10.69
CA VAL A 529 3.94 26.80 -9.30
C VAL A 529 2.46 27.14 -9.14
N SER A 530 1.73 26.29 -8.40
CA SER A 530 0.31 26.48 -8.07
C SER A 530 0.02 27.18 -6.74
N ASN A 531 1.03 27.33 -5.86
CA ASN A 531 0.84 27.89 -4.52
C ASN A 531 1.68 29.18 -4.37
N LEU A 532 1.01 30.31 -4.16
CA LEU A 532 1.57 31.66 -4.37
C LEU A 532 1.00 32.68 -3.40
N ARG A 533 1.81 33.67 -3.02
CA ARG A 533 1.35 34.93 -2.40
C ARG A 533 0.89 35.88 -3.51
N LEU A 534 -0.40 36.21 -3.56
CA LEU A 534 -0.95 37.15 -4.55
C LEU A 534 -0.96 38.62 -4.07
N TYR A 535 -0.93 38.82 -2.76
CA TYR A 535 -1.02 40.13 -2.13
C TYR A 535 -0.48 40.03 -0.70
N ASP A 536 0.37 40.97 -0.28
CA ASP A 536 1.00 41.00 1.04
C ASP A 536 1.05 42.44 1.59
N ALA A 537 -0.09 42.93 2.07
CA ALA A 537 -0.29 44.29 2.57
C ALA A 537 0.20 45.40 1.61
N ASP A 538 0.07 45.20 0.28
CA ASP A 538 0.53 46.11 -0.77
C ASP A 538 0.01 47.56 -0.65
N LEU A 539 -1.11 47.77 0.08
CA LEU A 539 -1.76 49.06 0.29
C LEU A 539 -2.02 49.30 1.80
N PRO A 540 -1.66 50.48 2.37
CA PRO A 540 -1.80 50.74 3.81
C PRO A 540 -3.21 50.57 4.40
N ASN A 541 -4.25 50.73 3.57
CA ASN A 541 -5.64 50.59 4.00
C ASN A 541 -6.14 49.14 4.09
N PHE A 542 -5.43 48.18 3.48
CA PHE A 542 -5.84 46.79 3.29
C PHE A 542 -4.75 45.84 3.83
N ASN A 543 -4.61 45.81 5.15
CA ASN A 543 -3.55 45.07 5.85
C ASN A 543 -3.87 43.55 5.91
N VAL A 544 -3.79 42.88 4.76
CA VAL A 544 -4.10 41.46 4.58
C VAL A 544 -3.00 40.75 3.78
N ALA A 545 -2.87 39.44 3.97
CA ALA A 545 -2.16 38.55 3.06
C ALA A 545 -3.16 37.62 2.35
N ILE A 546 -2.91 37.35 1.08
CA ILE A 546 -3.75 36.48 0.24
C ILE A 546 -2.86 35.43 -0.40
N ASP A 547 -2.98 34.20 0.09
CA ASP A 547 -2.35 33.01 -0.48
C ASP A 547 -3.33 32.28 -1.41
N VAL A 548 -2.82 31.66 -2.46
CA VAL A 548 -3.54 30.60 -3.20
C VAL A 548 -2.82 29.27 -3.07
N TYR A 549 -3.60 28.20 -3.11
CA TYR A 549 -3.14 26.81 -3.09
C TYR A 549 -3.92 26.05 -4.18
N GLY A 550 -3.45 26.15 -5.43
CA GLY A 550 -4.13 25.57 -6.60
C GLY A 550 -5.49 26.22 -6.88
N ASP A 551 -6.56 25.58 -6.41
CA ASP A 551 -7.94 26.02 -6.60
C ASP A 551 -8.58 26.67 -5.36
N LYS A 552 -7.84 26.80 -4.24
CA LYS A 552 -8.30 27.43 -2.98
C LYS A 552 -7.57 28.74 -2.67
N VAL A 553 -8.23 29.64 -1.93
CA VAL A 553 -7.68 30.91 -1.42
C VAL A 553 -7.62 30.87 0.10
N HIS A 554 -6.54 31.35 0.71
CA HIS A 554 -6.43 31.58 2.15
C HIS A 554 -6.13 33.08 2.40
N VAL A 555 -7.08 33.76 3.04
CA VAL A 555 -7.00 35.19 3.38
C VAL A 555 -6.67 35.33 4.87
N GLN A 556 -5.51 35.91 5.14
CA GLN A 556 -4.99 36.16 6.49
C GLN A 556 -5.09 37.66 6.81
N GLU A 557 -5.87 38.02 7.82
CA GLU A 557 -5.91 39.41 8.33
C GLU A 557 -4.68 39.68 9.21
N TYR A 558 -3.93 40.75 8.94
CA TYR A 558 -2.92 41.27 9.85
C TYR A 558 -3.56 42.20 10.89
N ALA A 559 -2.96 42.32 12.08
CA ALA A 559 -3.53 43.17 13.13
C ALA A 559 -3.66 44.64 12.66
N PRO A 560 -4.82 45.29 12.82
CA PRO A 560 -4.98 46.70 12.45
C PRO A 560 -4.09 47.59 13.33
N PRO A 561 -3.59 48.73 12.80
CA PRO A 561 -2.98 49.77 13.63
C PRO A 561 -3.92 50.21 14.74
N LYS A 562 -3.38 50.55 15.92
CA LYS A 562 -4.15 50.98 17.11
C LYS A 562 -5.08 52.19 16.86
N GLN A 563 -4.83 52.91 15.77
CA GLN A 563 -5.53 54.11 15.34
C GLN A 563 -6.77 53.83 14.47
N ILE A 564 -7.00 52.58 14.04
CA ILE A 564 -8.17 52.20 13.22
C ILE A 564 -9.21 51.50 14.09
N ALA A 565 -10.46 51.96 14.03
CA ALA A 565 -11.58 51.36 14.75
C ALA A 565 -11.93 49.96 14.18
N ALA A 566 -12.34 49.04 15.06
CA ALA A 566 -12.46 47.62 14.73
C ALA A 566 -13.63 47.31 13.76
N ASP A 567 -14.68 48.14 13.77
CA ASP A 567 -15.77 48.14 12.81
C ASP A 567 -15.29 48.57 11.40
N VAL A 568 -14.48 49.63 11.31
CA VAL A 568 -13.87 50.09 10.05
C VAL A 568 -12.91 49.04 9.49
N ALA A 569 -12.11 48.39 10.34
CA ALA A 569 -11.27 47.27 9.94
C ALA A 569 -12.11 46.10 9.38
N LYS A 570 -13.16 45.69 10.09
CA LYS A 570 -14.09 44.63 9.67
C LYS A 570 -14.83 44.96 8.37
N ALA A 571 -15.23 46.21 8.16
CA ALA A 571 -15.85 46.66 6.91
C ALA A 571 -14.87 46.54 5.72
N ARG A 572 -13.62 47.01 5.89
CA ARG A 572 -12.56 46.85 4.89
C ARG A 572 -12.22 45.38 4.63
N PHE A 573 -12.24 44.53 5.65
CA PHE A 573 -12.02 43.09 5.49
C PHE A 573 -13.16 42.42 4.69
N ASN A 574 -14.41 42.79 4.92
CA ASN A 574 -15.54 42.32 4.10
C ASN A 574 -15.40 42.75 2.62
N LEU A 575 -14.94 43.98 2.36
CA LEU A 575 -14.66 44.46 0.99
C LEU A 575 -13.51 43.67 0.33
N VAL A 576 -12.45 43.33 1.08
CA VAL A 576 -11.39 42.41 0.60
C VAL A 576 -11.98 41.06 0.20
N LEU A 577 -12.86 40.46 1.02
CA LEU A 577 -13.47 39.16 0.73
C LEU A 577 -14.42 39.19 -0.48
N ALA A 578 -15.12 40.30 -0.71
CA ALA A 578 -15.90 40.51 -1.93
C ALA A 578 -14.99 40.61 -3.16
N GLY A 579 -14.01 41.53 -3.14
CA GLY A 579 -13.07 41.73 -4.23
C GLY A 579 -12.25 40.48 -4.57
N VAL A 580 -11.83 39.70 -3.57
CA VAL A 580 -11.15 38.40 -3.77
C VAL A 580 -12.00 37.43 -4.57
N ARG A 581 -13.29 37.31 -4.25
CA ARG A 581 -14.21 36.36 -4.91
C ARG A 581 -14.48 36.75 -6.36
N GLU A 582 -14.69 38.03 -6.63
CA GLU A 582 -14.97 38.55 -7.96
C GLU A 582 -13.72 38.56 -8.87
N VAL A 583 -12.56 38.93 -8.32
CA VAL A 583 -11.28 38.99 -9.04
C VAL A 583 -10.73 37.61 -9.36
N LEU A 584 -10.76 36.67 -8.41
CA LEU A 584 -10.15 35.33 -8.58
C LEU A 584 -11.12 34.27 -9.12
N ASP A 585 -12.40 34.63 -9.27
CA ASP A 585 -13.49 33.75 -9.72
C ASP A 585 -13.59 32.47 -8.87
N VAL A 586 -13.90 32.67 -7.59
CA VAL A 586 -13.93 31.61 -6.57
C VAL A 586 -15.23 31.61 -5.76
N ALA A 587 -15.73 30.41 -5.50
CA ALA A 587 -16.88 30.18 -4.64
C ALA A 587 -16.55 30.54 -3.18
N ARG A 588 -17.56 30.79 -2.34
CA ARG A 588 -17.35 31.27 -0.96
C ARG A 588 -16.69 30.20 -0.09
N GLU A 589 -17.01 28.94 -0.36
CA GLU A 589 -16.50 27.71 0.24
C GLU A 589 -15.04 27.39 -0.09
N ASP A 590 -14.46 28.09 -1.08
CA ASP A 590 -13.04 27.98 -1.46
C ASP A 590 -12.18 29.14 -0.95
N VAL A 591 -12.79 30.13 -0.27
CA VAL A 591 -12.10 31.25 0.38
C VAL A 591 -12.07 31.03 1.89
N PHE A 592 -10.92 30.59 2.38
CA PHE A 592 -10.66 30.38 3.81
C PHE A 592 -10.15 31.65 4.46
N ILE A 593 -10.52 31.85 5.73
CA ILE A 593 -10.31 33.10 6.47
C ILE A 593 -9.63 32.79 7.79
N LYS A 594 -8.58 33.55 8.11
CA LYS A 594 -7.95 33.55 9.44
C LYS A 594 -7.76 34.97 9.94
N THR A 595 -8.26 35.26 11.14
CA THR A 595 -8.12 36.56 11.82
C THR A 595 -7.18 36.43 13.01
N ARG A 596 -6.23 37.36 13.16
CA ARG A 596 -5.26 37.34 14.29
C ARG A 596 -5.85 37.96 15.56
N ALA A 597 -6.85 37.30 16.14
CA ALA A 597 -7.24 37.55 17.52
C ALA A 597 -6.07 37.18 18.46
N ARG A 598 -5.62 38.12 19.31
CA ARG A 598 -4.60 37.83 20.34
C ARG A 598 -5.21 36.98 21.45
N GLN A 599 -5.05 35.66 21.37
CA GLN A 599 -5.22 34.80 22.54
C GLN A 599 -4.07 35.07 23.53
N SER A 600 -4.42 35.56 24.71
CA SER A 600 -3.48 35.89 25.78
C SER A 600 -3.36 34.73 26.76
N GLY A 601 -2.19 34.11 26.84
CA GLY A 601 -1.87 33.11 27.87
C GLY A 601 -1.42 31.76 27.31
N ASN A 602 -1.50 30.73 28.15
CA ASN A 602 -0.93 29.41 27.90
C ASN A 602 -1.65 28.57 26.83
N GLU A 603 -2.64 29.14 26.14
CA GLU A 603 -3.56 28.42 25.26
C GLU A 603 -3.03 28.13 23.85
N GLN A 604 -1.85 28.67 23.49
CA GLN A 604 -1.25 28.66 22.14
C GLN A 604 -0.99 27.26 21.54
N TYR A 605 -1.21 26.18 22.30
CA TYR A 605 -1.13 24.78 21.85
C TYR A 605 -2.31 23.90 22.33
N THR A 606 -3.39 24.48 22.86
CA THR A 606 -4.54 23.70 23.33
C THR A 606 -5.44 23.30 22.18
N LYS A 607 -5.81 22.01 22.11
CA LYS A 607 -6.91 21.55 21.27
C LYS A 607 -8.18 22.31 21.68
N ASN A 608 -8.86 22.94 20.74
CA ASN A 608 -10.20 23.49 20.96
C ASN A 608 -11.16 22.30 21.25
N PRO A 609 -11.71 22.13 22.47
CA PRO A 609 -12.29 20.84 22.89
C PRO A 609 -13.52 20.40 22.08
N ALA A 610 -14.21 21.34 21.44
CA ALA A 610 -15.43 21.09 20.66
C ALA A 610 -15.19 20.45 19.28
N SER A 611 -13.94 20.17 18.87
CA SER A 611 -13.63 19.61 17.54
C SER A 611 -13.29 18.11 17.53
N SER A 612 -13.31 17.41 18.67
CA SER A 612 -12.89 16.00 18.78
C SER A 612 -13.70 15.01 17.93
N GLU A 613 -14.94 15.33 17.56
CA GLU A 613 -15.81 14.46 16.76
C GLU A 613 -15.96 14.89 15.29
N LYS A 614 -15.50 16.10 14.91
CA LYS A 614 -15.51 16.54 13.51
C LYS A 614 -14.18 16.18 12.85
N ARG A 615 -14.22 15.25 11.89
CA ARG A 615 -13.09 14.91 11.01
C ARG A 615 -12.46 16.19 10.43
N ARG A 616 -11.19 16.44 10.78
CA ARG A 616 -10.38 17.53 10.23
C ARG A 616 -10.42 17.46 8.70
N LYS A 617 -10.74 18.57 8.04
CA LYS A 617 -10.70 18.62 6.57
C LYS A 617 -9.28 18.95 6.14
N LEU A 618 -8.71 18.12 5.28
CA LEU A 618 -7.41 18.34 4.66
C LEU A 618 -7.59 18.48 3.15
N TRP A 619 -6.82 19.36 2.54
CA TRP A 619 -6.76 19.59 1.10
C TRP A 619 -5.36 19.26 0.60
N VAL A 620 -5.22 18.89 -0.68
CA VAL A 620 -3.91 18.56 -1.26
C VAL A 620 -3.37 19.73 -2.08
N ALA A 621 -2.32 20.37 -1.58
CA ALA A 621 -1.48 21.28 -2.34
C ALA A 621 -0.45 20.51 -3.17
N ARG A 622 0.03 21.11 -4.26
CA ARG A 622 1.05 20.54 -5.17
C ARG A 622 2.29 21.44 -5.19
N GLU A 623 3.48 20.87 -5.16
CA GLU A 623 4.73 21.66 -5.24
C GLU A 623 5.84 20.82 -5.88
N ALA A 624 6.38 21.27 -7.02
CA ALA A 624 7.50 20.62 -7.74
C ALA A 624 7.34 19.09 -7.89
N GLY A 625 6.13 18.64 -8.27
CA GLY A 625 5.80 17.23 -8.47
C GLY A 625 5.40 16.44 -7.21
N ALA A 626 5.57 17.01 -6.02
CA ALA A 626 5.16 16.46 -4.73
C ALA A 626 3.75 16.93 -4.30
N TYR A 627 3.14 16.19 -3.38
CA TYR A 627 1.83 16.45 -2.79
C TYR A 627 1.94 16.77 -1.30
N PHE A 628 1.18 17.74 -0.79
CA PHE A 628 1.16 18.10 0.63
C PHE A 628 -0.25 18.29 1.15
N TYR A 629 -0.57 17.72 2.30
CA TYR A 629 -1.79 18.09 3.01
C TYR A 629 -1.64 19.48 3.62
N VAL A 630 -2.60 20.35 3.32
CA VAL A 630 -2.80 21.66 3.95
C VAL A 630 -4.14 21.69 4.68
N ASN A 631 -4.23 22.50 5.72
CA ASN A 631 -5.42 22.72 6.53
C ASN A 631 -5.62 24.23 6.76
N PHE A 632 -6.76 24.76 6.34
CA PHE A 632 -7.02 26.20 6.38
C PHE A 632 -7.81 26.67 7.61
N THR A 633 -8.24 25.76 8.50
CA THR A 633 -9.25 26.04 9.54
C THR A 633 -8.83 25.71 10.97
N ASP A 634 -8.06 24.64 11.17
CA ASP A 634 -7.90 23.99 12.49
C ASP A 634 -6.57 24.35 13.19
N TYR A 635 -5.64 24.96 12.46
CA TYR A 635 -4.28 25.29 12.91
C TYR A 635 -3.93 26.76 12.64
N LEU A 636 -2.93 27.28 13.35
CA LEU A 636 -2.43 28.66 13.17
C LEU A 636 -1.91 28.91 11.74
N ASP A 637 -1.17 27.95 11.20
CA ASP A 637 -0.56 27.99 9.86
C ASP A 637 -1.18 26.91 8.96
N THR A 638 -0.94 26.99 7.64
CA THR A 638 -1.61 26.14 6.65
C THR A 638 -1.09 24.71 6.58
N GLY A 639 0.08 24.42 7.17
CA GLY A 639 0.82 23.16 6.98
C GLY A 639 1.87 23.21 5.88
N LEU A 640 1.95 24.28 5.08
CA LEU A 640 2.97 24.47 4.04
C LEU A 640 3.35 25.96 3.88
N PHE A 641 4.53 26.33 4.36
CA PHE A 641 5.10 27.68 4.19
C PHE A 641 5.57 27.88 2.74
N ILE A 642 4.79 28.58 1.91
CA ILE A 642 5.03 28.73 0.45
C ILE A 642 6.25 29.60 0.12
N ASP A 643 6.62 30.49 1.03
CA ASP A 643 7.86 31.27 1.06
C ASP A 643 9.12 30.40 0.96
N HIS A 644 9.21 29.33 1.77
CA HIS A 644 10.31 28.37 1.75
C HIS A 644 10.27 27.35 0.59
N ARG A 645 9.43 27.53 -0.44
CA ARG A 645 9.41 26.71 -1.67
C ARG A 645 10.79 26.63 -2.33
N ASN A 646 11.48 27.76 -2.45
CA ASN A 646 12.80 27.82 -3.07
C ASN A 646 13.88 27.18 -2.17
N MET A 647 13.80 27.33 -0.85
CA MET A 647 14.69 26.65 0.10
C MET A 647 14.53 25.12 0.04
N ARG A 648 13.29 24.61 0.06
CA ARG A 648 13.00 23.17 -0.11
C ARG A 648 13.59 22.63 -1.42
N GLY A 649 13.52 23.42 -2.50
CA GLY A 649 14.16 23.11 -3.79
C GLY A 649 15.70 23.03 -3.76
N LEU A 650 16.38 23.74 -2.85
CA LEU A 650 17.83 23.58 -2.64
C LEU A 650 18.15 22.32 -1.84
N VAL A 651 17.44 22.10 -0.72
CA VAL A 651 17.57 20.88 0.11
C VAL A 651 17.35 19.62 -0.74
N ALA A 652 16.32 19.61 -1.58
CA ALA A 652 16.02 18.55 -2.53
C ALA A 652 17.20 18.22 -3.46
N LYS A 653 17.79 19.24 -4.11
CA LYS A 653 18.92 19.09 -5.03
C LYS A 653 20.18 18.57 -4.34
N ALA A 654 20.42 18.96 -3.09
CA ALA A 654 21.54 18.45 -2.29
C ALA A 654 21.35 17.00 -1.80
N SER A 655 20.12 16.48 -1.77
CA SER A 655 19.77 15.25 -1.04
C SER A 655 20.09 13.92 -1.75
N ARG A 656 20.37 13.91 -3.06
CA ARG A 656 20.50 12.64 -3.81
C ARG A 656 21.63 11.75 -3.26
N ASN A 657 21.27 10.51 -2.89
CA ASN A 657 22.13 9.51 -2.24
C ASN A 657 22.78 9.98 -0.92
N LYS A 658 22.24 11.01 -0.27
CA LYS A 658 22.74 11.57 1.00
C LYS A 658 21.89 11.15 2.21
N ARG A 659 22.49 11.17 3.40
CA ARG A 659 21.75 11.13 4.67
C ARG A 659 21.32 12.56 5.00
N VAL A 660 20.03 12.77 5.21
CA VAL A 660 19.44 14.10 5.39
C VAL A 660 18.86 14.23 6.79
N LEU A 661 19.22 15.30 7.51
CA LEU A 661 18.63 15.66 8.79
C LEU A 661 17.76 16.92 8.62
N ASN A 662 16.53 16.88 9.10
CA ASN A 662 15.62 18.02 9.15
C ASN A 662 15.28 18.32 10.61
N LEU A 663 15.68 19.50 11.10
CA LEU A 663 15.48 19.95 12.48
C LEU A 663 14.44 21.06 12.55
N PHE A 664 13.53 20.96 13.53
CA PHE A 664 12.27 21.73 13.56
C PHE A 664 11.40 21.38 12.34
N ALA A 665 11.29 20.07 12.09
CA ALA A 665 10.82 19.53 10.82
C ALA A 665 9.36 19.87 10.46
N TYR A 666 8.53 20.30 11.44
CA TYR A 666 7.12 20.64 11.25
C TYR A 666 6.38 19.53 10.48
N THR A 667 5.59 19.86 9.46
CA THR A 667 4.88 18.91 8.57
C THR A 667 5.80 18.14 7.61
N CYS A 668 7.12 18.16 7.84
CA CYS A 668 8.16 17.41 7.14
C CYS A 668 8.24 17.70 5.63
N SER A 669 7.84 18.90 5.18
CA SER A 669 7.79 19.26 3.75
C SER A 669 9.16 19.23 3.06
N ALA A 670 10.22 19.70 3.73
CA ALA A 670 11.60 19.55 3.25
C ALA A 670 12.04 18.07 3.20
N SER A 671 11.64 17.27 4.19
CA SER A 671 11.96 15.83 4.27
C SER A 671 11.34 15.03 3.11
N VAL A 672 10.09 15.35 2.73
CA VAL A 672 9.41 14.73 1.57
C VAL A 672 10.16 15.05 0.27
N HIS A 673 10.52 16.31 0.05
CA HIS A 673 11.29 16.72 -1.13
C HIS A 673 12.65 16.02 -1.21
N ALA A 674 13.37 15.93 -0.09
CA ALA A 674 14.62 15.19 0.02
C ALA A 674 14.45 13.69 -0.32
N ALA A 675 13.41 13.05 0.24
CA ALA A 675 13.10 11.64 -0.01
C ALA A 675 12.74 11.37 -1.49
N LEU A 676 11.93 12.24 -2.11
CA LEU A 676 11.56 12.16 -3.53
C LEU A 676 12.75 12.40 -4.47
N HIS A 677 13.71 13.25 -4.08
CA HIS A 677 14.94 13.47 -4.85
C HIS A 677 16.02 12.38 -4.62
N GLY A 678 15.68 11.31 -3.90
CA GLY A 678 16.50 10.12 -3.74
C GLY A 678 17.48 10.18 -2.58
N ALA A 679 17.10 10.77 -1.44
CA ALA A 679 17.86 10.63 -0.19
C ALA A 679 18.11 9.15 0.15
N LYS A 680 19.33 8.85 0.65
CA LYS A 680 19.67 7.52 1.20
C LYS A 680 18.77 7.24 2.41
N SER A 681 18.74 8.17 3.37
CA SER A 681 17.82 8.19 4.50
C SER A 681 17.46 9.63 4.89
N VAL A 682 16.33 9.81 5.58
CA VAL A 682 15.89 11.12 6.09
C VAL A 682 15.45 11.01 7.54
N THR A 683 16.06 11.79 8.43
CA THR A 683 15.72 11.89 9.86
C THR A 683 15.05 13.24 10.11
N SER A 684 13.81 13.22 10.61
CA SER A 684 12.99 14.41 10.84
C SER A 684 12.72 14.57 12.35
N VAL A 685 13.15 15.70 12.93
CA VAL A 685 13.09 15.95 14.38
C VAL A 685 12.24 17.18 14.66
N ASP A 686 11.22 17.04 15.50
CA ASP A 686 10.34 18.12 15.94
C ASP A 686 9.83 17.86 17.36
N LEU A 687 9.45 18.91 18.09
CA LEU A 687 8.88 18.78 19.44
C LEU A 687 7.43 18.24 19.42
N SER A 688 6.72 18.40 18.31
CA SER A 688 5.30 18.07 18.13
C SER A 688 5.11 16.76 17.39
N ALA A 689 4.72 15.70 18.12
CA ALA A 689 4.26 14.45 17.53
C ALA A 689 3.16 14.69 16.46
N ASN A 690 2.18 15.56 16.73
CA ASN A 690 1.10 15.85 15.77
C ASN A 690 1.61 16.41 14.43
N TYR A 691 2.74 17.14 14.40
CA TYR A 691 3.32 17.64 13.14
C TYR A 691 4.13 16.56 12.44
N LEU A 692 4.84 15.72 13.19
CA LEU A 692 5.51 14.52 12.63
C LEU A 692 4.51 13.52 12.07
N ASP A 693 3.34 13.35 12.68
CA ASP A 693 2.25 12.48 12.19
C ASP A 693 1.62 13.04 10.90
N TRP A 694 1.44 14.36 10.80
CA TRP A 694 1.12 15.03 9.54
C TRP A 694 2.27 14.85 8.51
N GLY A 695 3.52 14.84 8.97
CA GLY A 695 4.68 14.47 8.18
C GLY A 695 4.60 13.05 7.61
N LYS A 696 4.27 12.04 8.43
CA LYS A 696 4.02 10.66 7.99
C LYS A 696 2.87 10.60 6.96
N GLN A 697 1.79 11.35 7.17
CA GLN A 697 0.69 11.48 6.19
C GLN A 697 1.17 12.08 4.86
N ASN A 698 2.03 13.11 4.89
CA ASN A 698 2.65 13.67 3.68
C ASN A 698 3.58 12.66 2.98
N PHE A 699 4.34 11.85 3.72
CA PHE A 699 5.15 10.77 3.13
C PHE A 699 4.29 9.72 2.43
N ALA A 700 3.25 9.22 3.11
CA ALA A 700 2.31 8.24 2.55
C ALA A 700 1.55 8.79 1.31
N LEU A 701 1.15 10.08 1.34
CA LEU A 701 0.53 10.78 0.21
C LEU A 701 1.44 10.87 -1.03
N ASN A 702 2.76 10.74 -0.86
CA ASN A 702 3.74 10.70 -1.96
C ASN A 702 4.21 9.28 -2.31
N GLY A 703 3.60 8.23 -1.74
CA GLY A 703 3.99 6.84 -1.98
C GLY A 703 5.37 6.49 -1.40
N LEU A 704 5.82 7.21 -0.37
CA LEU A 704 7.03 6.91 0.39
C LEU A 704 6.67 5.94 1.52
N ALA A 705 7.11 4.68 1.39
CA ALA A 705 6.87 3.62 2.37
C ALA A 705 7.49 3.98 3.73
N LEU A 706 6.66 4.11 4.77
CA LEU A 706 7.06 4.51 6.14
C LEU A 706 7.82 3.41 6.88
N ASP A 707 7.58 2.16 6.48
CA ASP A 707 8.19 0.92 6.93
C ASP A 707 9.49 0.56 6.17
N ALA A 708 9.91 1.37 5.20
CA ALA A 708 11.11 1.11 4.41
C ALA A 708 12.36 1.00 5.29
N VAL A 709 13.05 -0.13 5.21
CA VAL A 709 14.29 -0.41 5.95
C VAL A 709 15.51 -0.22 5.04
N LEU A 710 16.61 0.22 5.64
CA LEU A 710 17.93 0.35 5.01
C LEU A 710 19.01 -0.03 6.03
N ASP A 711 19.91 -0.94 5.65
CA ASP A 711 21.03 -1.39 6.50
C ASP A 711 20.56 -1.88 7.91
N GLY A 712 19.33 -2.40 8.01
CA GLY A 712 18.69 -2.85 9.26
C GLY A 712 18.01 -1.76 10.09
N GLN A 713 17.98 -0.51 9.63
CA GLN A 713 17.38 0.65 10.31
C GLN A 713 16.25 1.29 9.49
N PRO A 714 15.32 2.08 10.10
CA PRO A 714 14.33 2.82 9.34
C PRO A 714 14.99 3.80 8.34
N LYS A 715 14.55 3.78 7.09
CA LYS A 715 15.02 4.71 6.05
C LYS A 715 14.51 6.14 6.30
N TYR A 716 13.34 6.26 6.93
CA TYR A 716 12.68 7.52 7.24
C TYR A 716 12.35 7.55 8.74
N GLU A 717 13.09 8.36 9.50
CA GLU A 717 12.92 8.50 10.95
C GLU A 717 12.10 9.74 11.29
N PHE A 718 11.19 9.63 12.26
CA PHE A 718 10.33 10.72 12.76
C PHE A 718 10.43 10.78 14.29
N ILE A 719 11.12 11.79 14.83
CA ILE A 719 11.56 11.80 16.22
C ILE A 719 10.93 12.98 16.99
N ALA A 720 9.99 12.66 17.88
CA ALA A 720 9.28 13.61 18.73
C ALA A 720 10.12 14.01 19.96
N SER A 721 11.00 15.01 19.80
CA SER A 721 11.97 15.40 20.84
C SER A 721 12.31 16.89 20.81
N ASP A 722 12.87 17.40 21.91
CA ASP A 722 13.52 18.69 21.90
C ASP A 722 14.81 18.61 21.05
N VAL A 723 14.95 19.50 20.07
CA VAL A 723 16.05 19.48 19.10
C VAL A 723 17.40 19.68 19.78
N PHE A 724 17.49 20.51 20.82
CA PHE A 724 18.77 20.79 21.49
C PHE A 724 19.25 19.62 22.34
N GLU A 725 18.31 18.87 22.95
CA GLU A 725 18.62 17.64 23.67
C GLU A 725 19.00 16.52 22.68
N TRP A 726 18.17 16.30 21.66
CA TRP A 726 18.41 15.25 20.67
C TRP A 726 19.75 15.41 19.93
N ILE A 727 20.05 16.61 19.40
CA ILE A 727 21.28 16.82 18.60
C ILE A 727 22.56 16.77 19.44
N LYS A 728 22.46 16.97 20.76
CA LYS A 728 23.58 16.86 21.70
C LYS A 728 23.98 15.40 21.90
N ASP A 729 23.00 14.51 22.05
CA ASP A 729 23.21 13.10 22.39
C ASP A 729 23.23 12.16 21.17
N ASN A 730 22.75 12.64 20.01
CA ASN A 730 22.89 11.95 18.72
C ASN A 730 24.36 11.88 18.27
N THR A 731 24.79 10.72 17.76
CA THR A 731 26.15 10.45 17.23
C THR A 731 26.19 10.16 15.73
N GLN A 732 25.05 10.16 15.04
CA GLN A 732 24.97 9.91 13.60
C GLN A 732 25.62 11.07 12.82
N SER A 733 26.18 10.75 11.65
CA SER A 733 26.65 11.76 10.69
C SER A 733 25.66 11.93 9.54
N PHE A 734 25.45 13.17 9.11
CA PHE A 734 24.56 13.54 8.01
C PHE A 734 25.33 14.33 6.96
N ASP A 735 24.87 14.27 5.72
CA ASP A 735 25.54 14.91 4.57
C ASP A 735 24.78 16.14 4.06
N VAL A 736 23.50 16.23 4.39
CA VAL A 736 22.68 17.45 4.30
C VAL A 736 22.00 17.65 5.65
N ILE A 737 22.08 18.86 6.22
CA ILE A 737 21.30 19.24 7.39
C ILE A 737 20.47 20.47 7.03
N PHE A 738 19.17 20.45 7.32
CA PHE A 738 18.28 21.61 7.23
C PHE A 738 17.78 21.97 8.63
N ILE A 739 17.81 23.27 8.94
CA ILE A 739 17.44 23.81 10.26
C ILE A 739 16.60 25.07 10.04
N ASP A 740 15.34 25.03 10.46
CA ASP A 740 14.38 26.11 10.25
C ASP A 740 13.58 26.41 11.53
N PRO A 741 14.20 27.00 12.56
CA PRO A 741 13.60 27.13 13.87
C PRO A 741 12.64 28.34 13.94
N PRO A 742 11.55 28.24 14.74
CA PRO A 742 10.68 29.38 14.99
C PRO A 742 11.44 30.48 15.76
N THR A 743 11.09 31.76 15.57
CA THR A 743 11.78 32.89 16.23
C THR A 743 11.95 32.70 17.74
N PHE A 744 10.91 32.18 18.39
CA PHE A 744 10.88 31.84 19.81
C PHE A 744 10.14 30.52 20.00
N SER A 745 10.53 29.71 20.99
CA SER A 745 9.76 28.53 21.40
C SER A 745 9.72 28.34 22.91
N ASN A 746 8.52 28.06 23.42
CA ASN A 746 8.23 27.82 24.84
C ASN A 746 8.21 26.33 25.16
N SER A 747 9.39 25.69 25.20
CA SER A 747 9.52 24.27 25.54
C SER A 747 9.21 24.04 27.03
N LYS A 748 7.99 23.56 27.34
CA LYS A 748 7.57 23.19 28.71
C LYS A 748 8.36 22.02 29.33
N LYS A 749 9.27 21.40 28.56
CA LYS A 749 10.20 20.35 29.03
C LYS A 749 11.62 20.87 29.30
N PHE A 750 11.98 22.05 28.79
CA PHE A 750 13.32 22.62 28.93
C PHE A 750 13.40 23.61 30.10
N LYS A 751 14.59 23.79 30.69
CA LYS A 751 14.84 24.86 31.68
C LYS A 751 15.15 26.20 30.99
N GLY A 752 14.25 26.65 30.11
CA GLY A 752 14.38 27.91 29.38
C GLY A 752 13.49 28.00 28.14
N THR A 753 13.38 29.20 27.59
CA THR A 753 12.81 29.45 26.26
C THR A 753 13.90 29.42 25.20
N PHE A 754 13.60 28.91 24.00
CA PHE A 754 14.47 29.05 22.84
C PHE A 754 14.26 30.43 22.20
N ASP A 755 15.36 31.05 21.77
CA ASP A 755 15.42 32.33 21.06
C ASP A 755 16.40 32.18 19.89
N VAL A 756 15.93 32.37 18.65
CA VAL A 756 16.75 32.15 17.45
C VAL A 756 17.95 33.09 17.35
N GLN A 757 17.87 34.31 17.92
CA GLN A 757 18.96 35.29 17.86
C GLN A 757 20.00 35.07 18.97
N ARG A 758 19.63 34.34 20.04
CA ARG A 758 20.53 34.00 21.14
C ARG A 758 21.19 32.63 20.96
N ASP A 759 20.46 31.65 20.44
CA ASP A 759 20.82 30.23 20.53
C ASP A 759 21.33 29.62 19.21
N HIS A 760 21.21 30.32 18.07
CA HIS A 760 21.61 29.81 16.75
C HIS A 760 23.08 29.39 16.70
N ALA A 761 24.00 30.13 17.34
CA ALA A 761 25.41 29.79 17.35
C ALA A 761 25.66 28.42 18.01
N ALA A 762 24.98 28.12 19.12
CA ALA A 762 25.07 26.83 19.79
C ALA A 762 24.43 25.69 18.96
N LEU A 763 23.30 25.97 18.30
CA LEU A 763 22.60 25.03 17.43
C LEU A 763 23.44 24.65 16.20
N ILE A 764 23.98 25.66 15.50
CA ILE A 764 24.81 25.49 14.30
C ILE A 764 26.10 24.75 14.65
N ASN A 765 26.81 25.10 15.73
CA ASN A 765 28.01 24.35 16.14
C ASN A 765 27.68 22.86 16.43
N ARG A 766 26.56 22.55 17.12
CA ARG A 766 26.15 21.15 17.35
C ARG A 766 25.81 20.41 16.05
N ALA A 767 25.12 21.07 15.12
CA ALA A 767 24.76 20.49 13.83
C ALA A 767 25.99 20.29 12.93
N MET A 768 26.93 21.23 12.90
CA MET A 768 28.20 21.07 12.18
C MET A 768 29.03 19.91 12.74
N ASN A 769 28.96 19.62 14.05
CA ASN A 769 29.57 18.43 14.65
C ASN A 769 28.89 17.10 14.22
N ARG A 770 27.72 17.13 13.57
CA ARG A 770 27.04 15.99 12.92
C ARG A 770 27.18 16.03 11.39
N LEU A 771 27.64 17.13 10.80
CA LEU A 771 27.79 17.27 9.36
C LEU A 771 29.09 16.57 8.88
N SER A 772 28.99 15.73 7.84
CA SER A 772 30.16 15.12 7.21
C SER A 772 31.04 16.15 6.50
N ALA A 773 32.33 15.86 6.31
CA ALA A 773 33.32 16.84 5.86
C ALA A 773 33.00 17.52 4.51
N GLY A 774 32.37 16.79 3.58
CA GLY A 774 31.89 17.30 2.29
C GLY A 774 30.40 17.65 2.25
N GLY A 775 29.74 17.74 3.41
CA GLY A 775 28.31 18.00 3.53
C GLY A 775 27.93 19.48 3.36
N VAL A 776 26.64 19.75 3.54
CA VAL A 776 26.08 21.12 3.59
C VAL A 776 25.03 21.27 4.70
N LEU A 777 25.08 22.37 5.43
CA LEU A 777 24.06 22.79 6.39
C LEU A 777 23.33 24.02 5.82
N TYR A 778 22.02 23.91 5.66
CA TYR A 778 21.12 25.01 5.32
C TYR A 778 20.42 25.50 6.59
N PHE A 779 20.70 26.74 6.99
CA PHE A 779 20.09 27.40 8.14
C PHE A 779 19.23 28.57 7.66
N SER A 780 17.95 28.57 8.01
CA SER A 780 17.01 29.65 7.72
C SER A 780 16.29 30.10 8.99
N ASN A 781 15.75 31.32 9.00
CA ASN A 781 14.74 31.73 9.99
C ASN A 781 13.97 32.97 9.52
N ASN A 782 12.78 33.18 10.08
CA ASN A 782 11.87 34.28 9.76
C ASN A 782 12.04 35.55 10.63
N TYR A 783 13.15 35.69 11.38
CA TYR A 783 13.38 36.89 12.18
C TYR A 783 13.99 38.01 11.31
N THR A 784 13.16 38.99 10.93
CA THR A 784 13.55 40.07 9.99
C THR A 784 14.65 41.01 10.50
N ARG A 785 15.11 40.85 11.75
CA ARG A 785 16.28 41.56 12.32
C ARG A 785 17.45 40.63 12.64
N PHE A 786 17.42 39.39 12.17
CA PHE A 786 18.42 38.38 12.48
C PHE A 786 19.83 38.80 12.02
N ALA A 787 20.78 38.75 12.94
CA ALA A 787 22.21 38.81 12.67
C ALA A 787 22.85 37.46 13.00
N LEU A 788 23.59 36.89 12.04
CA LEU A 788 24.38 35.68 12.27
C LEU A 788 25.57 36.00 13.19
N ASP A 789 25.99 35.04 14.01
CA ASP A 789 27.09 35.24 14.97
C ASP A 789 28.44 35.24 14.22
N GLU A 790 29.21 36.33 14.36
CA GLU A 790 30.49 36.53 13.67
C GLU A 790 31.52 35.43 13.98
N SER A 791 31.46 34.82 15.17
CA SER A 791 32.37 33.72 15.56
C SER A 791 32.16 32.43 14.77
N LEU A 792 31.02 32.28 14.08
CA LEU A 792 30.78 31.18 13.16
C LEU A 792 31.62 31.31 11.88
N PHE A 793 31.78 32.52 11.35
CA PHE A 793 32.57 32.77 10.14
C PHE A 793 34.05 32.43 10.32
N ALA A 794 34.58 32.49 11.54
CA ALA A 794 35.95 32.07 11.85
C ALA A 794 36.16 30.55 11.74
N ARG A 795 35.09 29.75 11.92
CA ARG A 795 35.13 28.27 12.00
C ARG A 795 34.70 27.61 10.68
N TYR A 796 33.71 28.19 10.03
CA TYR A 796 33.00 27.59 8.90
C TYR A 796 33.18 28.44 7.64
N ASP A 797 32.86 27.85 6.49
CA ASP A 797 32.58 28.59 5.27
C ASP A 797 31.07 28.89 5.27
N ILE A 798 30.70 30.15 5.02
CA ILE A 798 29.34 30.67 5.23
C ILE A 798 29.00 31.63 4.09
N THR A 799 28.01 31.25 3.29
CA THR A 799 27.43 32.08 2.24
C THR A 799 26.00 32.44 2.61
N GLU A 800 25.66 33.72 2.66
CA GLU A 800 24.25 34.12 2.70
C GLU A 800 23.58 33.83 1.35
N ILE A 801 22.45 33.14 1.38
CA ILE A 801 21.69 32.71 0.20
C ILE A 801 20.25 33.26 0.23
N THR A 802 19.94 34.21 1.11
CA THR A 802 18.62 34.84 1.29
C THR A 802 17.93 35.14 -0.05
N GLU A 803 18.55 35.92 -0.94
CA GLU A 803 17.99 36.26 -2.27
C GLU A 803 17.65 35.04 -3.14
N ARG A 804 18.45 33.97 -3.06
CA ARG A 804 18.24 32.70 -3.80
C ARG A 804 17.09 31.87 -3.24
N THR A 805 16.61 32.19 -2.04
CA THR A 805 15.58 31.42 -1.30
C THR A 805 14.24 32.14 -1.16
N ILE A 806 14.14 33.42 -1.53
CA ILE A 806 12.88 34.15 -1.61
C ILE A 806 12.15 33.76 -2.92
N GLY A 807 10.82 33.61 -2.87
CA GLY A 807 9.98 33.32 -4.04
C GLY A 807 9.78 34.55 -4.94
N PHE A 808 9.47 34.35 -6.23
CA PHE A 808 9.17 35.47 -7.15
C PHE A 808 7.87 36.22 -6.80
N ASP A 809 7.04 35.59 -5.97
CA ASP A 809 5.81 36.06 -5.35
C ASP A 809 6.03 36.88 -4.06
N PHE A 810 7.29 37.16 -3.70
CA PHE A 810 7.67 37.92 -2.50
C PHE A 810 8.69 39.04 -2.80
N ASP A 811 8.68 40.11 -2.01
CA ASP A 811 9.59 41.25 -2.18
C ASP A 811 11.00 40.91 -1.64
N VAL A 812 11.94 40.59 -2.53
CA VAL A 812 13.35 40.31 -2.20
C VAL A 812 14.01 41.46 -1.44
N LYS A 813 13.53 42.72 -1.58
CA LYS A 813 14.06 43.88 -0.83
C LYS A 813 13.53 43.98 0.60
N LYS A 814 12.56 43.15 0.97
CA LYS A 814 11.98 43.01 2.31
C LYS A 814 11.93 41.52 2.67
N PRO A 815 13.09 40.85 2.78
CA PRO A 815 13.13 39.40 2.95
C PRO A 815 12.40 38.99 4.23
N ILE A 816 11.37 38.16 4.06
CA ILE A 816 10.53 37.62 5.14
C ILE A 816 11.25 36.54 5.96
N HIS A 817 12.35 36.00 5.42
CA HIS A 817 13.28 35.08 6.07
C HIS A 817 14.72 35.38 5.62
N ARG A 818 15.71 35.05 6.45
CA ARG A 818 17.14 35.03 6.06
C ARG A 818 17.62 33.58 5.98
N SER A 819 18.53 33.30 5.04
CA SER A 819 19.00 31.95 4.71
C SER A 819 20.50 31.91 4.49
N TYR A 820 21.17 30.87 5.01
CA TYR A 820 22.61 30.68 4.92
C TYR A 820 22.95 29.25 4.50
N GLU A 821 23.93 29.11 3.60
CA GLU A 821 24.61 27.85 3.31
C GLU A 821 25.91 27.82 4.14
N ILE A 822 26.07 26.79 4.97
CA ILE A 822 27.18 26.64 5.92
C ILE A 822 27.89 25.31 5.65
N ARG A 823 29.23 25.35 5.60
CA ARG A 823 30.10 24.20 5.30
C ARG A 823 31.30 24.18 6.24
N HIS A 824 31.91 23.00 6.40
CA HIS A 824 33.24 22.93 7.00
C HIS A 824 34.22 23.66 6.08
N ARG A 825 35.09 24.51 6.65
CA ARG A 825 36.19 25.11 5.87
C ARG A 825 37.05 23.97 5.31
N GLN A 826 37.25 23.95 3.99
CA GLN A 826 38.20 23.00 3.41
C GLN A 826 39.59 23.35 3.95
N GLY A 827 40.21 22.39 4.65
CA GLY A 827 41.58 22.54 5.09
C GLY A 827 42.49 22.65 3.87
N VAL A 828 43.29 23.70 3.81
CA VAL A 828 44.48 23.70 2.96
C VAL A 828 45.41 22.65 3.58
N PHE A 829 45.31 21.42 3.10
CA PHE A 829 46.31 20.39 3.31
C PHE A 829 47.56 20.79 2.52
N ALA A 830 48.32 21.73 3.07
CA ALA A 830 49.75 21.72 2.87
C ALA A 830 50.24 20.33 3.36
N PRO A 831 51.00 19.57 2.56
CA PRO A 831 51.47 18.26 2.96
C PRO A 831 52.40 18.43 4.17
N SER A 832 51.96 17.95 5.33
CA SER A 832 52.80 17.90 6.52
C SER A 832 53.89 16.85 6.31
N GLU A 833 55.15 17.25 6.41
CA GLU A 833 56.35 16.39 6.28
C GLU A 833 56.54 15.48 7.51
N THR A 834 55.49 14.74 7.88
CA THR A 834 55.45 13.75 8.98
C THR A 834 54.57 12.55 8.57
N ALA A 835 54.84 12.00 7.39
CA ALA A 835 54.18 10.79 6.85
C ALA A 835 55.15 9.90 6.06
N SER A 836 56.43 9.93 6.44
CA SER A 836 57.50 9.08 5.90
C SER A 836 57.89 7.99 6.93
N ASP A 837 56.93 7.13 7.26
CA ASP A 837 57.13 5.80 7.84
C ASP A 837 55.80 5.04 7.80
N VAL A 838 55.84 3.70 7.81
CA VAL A 838 54.68 2.79 7.66
C VAL A 838 53.97 2.88 6.29
N ALA A 839 54.75 2.71 5.21
CA ALA A 839 54.24 2.45 3.86
C ALA A 839 55.12 1.44 3.08
N GLN A 840 55.60 0.39 3.76
CA GLN A 840 56.25 -0.77 3.14
C GLN A 840 55.68 -2.07 3.74
N ASP A 841 54.54 -2.49 3.20
CA ASP A 841 54.18 -3.88 2.91
C ASP A 841 52.91 -3.87 2.01
N ASP A 842 52.51 -5.02 1.47
CA ASP A 842 51.39 -5.21 0.52
C ASP A 842 51.55 -4.56 -0.89
N ALA A 843 52.74 -4.66 -1.47
CA ALA A 843 53.01 -4.33 -2.89
C ALA A 843 53.69 -5.46 -3.71
N MET A 844 53.53 -6.74 -3.33
CA MET A 844 54.03 -7.89 -4.12
C MET A 844 53.10 -9.12 -4.11
N SER A 845 52.26 -9.27 -5.14
CA SER A 845 51.86 -10.58 -5.70
C SER A 845 51.00 -10.43 -6.99
N ALA A 846 51.55 -9.85 -8.06
CA ALA A 846 50.81 -9.71 -9.32
C ALA A 846 51.67 -9.61 -10.60
N ASN A 847 52.73 -10.43 -10.76
CA ASN A 847 53.26 -10.74 -12.10
C ASN A 847 54.24 -11.92 -12.13
N HIS A 848 53.75 -13.09 -12.56
CA HIS A 848 54.38 -14.08 -13.45
C HIS A 848 53.48 -15.34 -13.44
N ALA A 849 53.33 -16.11 -14.51
CA ALA A 849 53.98 -16.03 -15.82
C ALA A 849 52.98 -16.24 -16.98
N ASN A 850 53.34 -15.76 -18.16
CA ASN A 850 52.76 -16.19 -19.42
C ASN A 850 53.91 -16.63 -20.35
N GLN A 851 54.04 -17.92 -20.60
CA GLN A 851 54.93 -18.45 -21.63
C GLN A 851 54.49 -19.85 -22.08
N ASN A 852 54.02 -19.93 -23.32
CA ASN A 852 54.28 -21.07 -24.20
C ASN A 852 54.22 -20.58 -25.65
N VAL A 853 55.03 -21.18 -26.53
CA VAL A 853 55.43 -20.57 -27.81
C VAL A 853 55.13 -21.50 -28.98
N ARG A 854 54.51 -20.97 -30.05
CA ARG A 854 54.81 -21.24 -31.49
C ARG A 854 53.90 -20.44 -32.43
N GLU A 855 54.46 -19.49 -33.18
CA GLU A 855 54.92 -19.62 -34.58
C GLU A 855 53.80 -19.67 -35.66
N LYS A 856 53.55 -18.53 -36.36
CA LYS A 856 53.75 -18.44 -37.83
C LYS A 856 53.65 -17.00 -38.41
N ARG A 857 54.75 -16.66 -39.09
CA ARG A 857 55.18 -15.48 -39.88
C ARG A 857 54.20 -14.83 -40.88
N HIS A 858 54.50 -13.54 -41.20
CA HIS A 858 54.24 -12.79 -42.46
C HIS A 858 52.79 -12.39 -42.80
N ILE A 859 52.51 -11.32 -43.58
CA ILE A 859 53.39 -10.43 -44.40
C ILE A 859 52.97 -8.94 -44.31
N ASP A 860 53.71 -8.06 -45.01
CA ASP A 860 53.68 -6.58 -44.94
C ASP A 860 52.67 -5.88 -45.89
N SER A 861 52.67 -4.53 -45.91
CA SER A 861 51.91 -3.54 -46.72
C SER A 861 50.45 -3.26 -46.33
N GLY A 862 49.92 -2.02 -46.36
CA GLY A 862 50.54 -0.69 -46.46
C GLY A 862 50.09 0.17 -47.66
N PHE A 863 49.40 1.30 -47.42
CA PHE A 863 49.24 2.41 -48.39
C PHE A 863 48.86 3.76 -47.71
N ASP A 864 48.93 4.87 -48.45
CA ASP A 864 48.89 6.27 -47.97
C ASP A 864 47.98 7.17 -48.86
N LYS A 865 47.68 8.41 -48.38
CA LYS A 865 47.17 9.63 -49.08
C LYS A 865 45.66 9.84 -49.25
N SER A 866 45.12 10.82 -48.51
CA SER A 866 44.61 12.15 -49.01
C SER A 866 43.72 12.80 -47.93
N LYS A 867 43.72 14.10 -47.59
CA LYS A 867 43.88 15.44 -48.24
C LYS A 867 42.55 16.14 -48.60
N THR A 868 42.26 17.23 -47.86
CA THR A 868 41.46 18.42 -48.25
C THR A 868 39.94 18.22 -48.54
N ASP A 869 39.04 19.21 -48.40
CA ASP A 869 39.24 20.67 -48.36
C ASP A 869 38.24 21.52 -47.53
N LYS A 870 38.70 22.74 -47.20
CA LYS A 870 38.07 24.03 -46.81
C LYS A 870 36.52 24.21 -46.82
N PHE A 871 36.01 25.06 -45.91
CA PHE A 871 35.70 26.50 -46.18
C PHE A 871 35.45 27.32 -44.89
N ALA A 872 35.56 28.66 -44.97
CA ALA A 872 35.44 29.63 -43.86
C ALA A 872 34.46 30.78 -44.22
N PRO A 873 34.16 31.77 -43.34
CA PRO A 873 34.97 33.01 -43.40
C PRO A 873 35.09 33.95 -42.16
N LYS A 874 36.26 34.59 -42.06
CA LYS A 874 36.55 36.03 -41.74
C LYS A 874 36.58 36.60 -40.31
N ASP A 875 37.60 37.43 -40.13
CA ASP A 875 37.96 38.29 -38.99
C ASP A 875 37.36 39.71 -39.02
N GLY A 876 37.57 40.48 -37.94
CA GLY A 876 37.49 41.95 -37.92
C GLY A 876 38.18 42.57 -36.69
N ALA A 877 39.18 43.44 -36.88
CA ALA A 877 40.01 43.98 -35.78
C ALA A 877 40.52 45.43 -35.99
N LYS A 878 40.68 46.19 -34.89
CA LYS A 878 41.52 47.40 -34.61
C LYS A 878 41.26 47.81 -33.13
N ARG A 879 42.24 48.19 -32.28
CA ARG A 879 43.11 49.41 -32.23
C ARG A 879 42.30 50.72 -32.14
N SER A 880 42.57 51.71 -31.30
CA SER A 880 43.68 52.01 -30.33
C SER A 880 43.11 52.86 -29.15
N HIS A 881 43.77 53.17 -28.01
CA HIS A 881 44.91 54.09 -27.79
C HIS A 881 45.39 54.09 -26.30
N GLU A 882 46.65 54.50 -26.05
CA GLU A 882 47.19 55.35 -24.94
C GLU A 882 46.79 55.13 -23.44
N ARG A 883 47.58 55.53 -22.41
CA ARG A 883 49.03 55.76 -22.21
C ARG A 883 49.32 55.75 -20.68
N THR A 884 50.60 55.60 -20.31
CA THR A 884 51.28 56.02 -19.04
C THR A 884 50.48 56.80 -17.97
N ALA A 885 50.66 56.55 -16.67
CA ALA A 885 51.92 56.91 -15.98
C ALA A 885 52.25 56.15 -14.66
N TYR A 886 53.42 56.48 -14.09
CA TYR A 886 54.14 55.81 -12.99
C TYR A 886 54.24 56.71 -11.75
N SER A 887 54.25 56.14 -10.54
CA SER A 887 55.08 56.50 -9.35
C SER A 887 54.44 56.01 -8.03
N ARG A 888 55.10 55.76 -6.89
CA ARG A 888 56.45 55.28 -6.46
C ARG A 888 56.53 55.57 -4.93
N ARG A 889 56.69 54.52 -4.09
CA ARG A 889 57.45 54.49 -2.79
C ARG A 889 57.03 55.51 -1.69
N PHE A 890 57.49 55.51 -0.42
CA PHE A 890 58.48 54.80 0.44
C PHE A 890 57.84 54.64 1.87
N ASP A 891 58.37 54.07 2.97
CA ASP A 891 59.61 53.32 3.33
C ASP A 891 59.35 52.33 4.52
N LYS A 892 60.38 51.92 5.27
CA LYS A 892 60.41 51.16 6.55
C LYS A 892 60.42 52.09 7.79
N PRO A 893 60.29 51.59 9.05
CA PRO A 893 61.34 50.84 9.82
C PRO A 893 60.76 49.53 10.46
N THR A 894 61.43 48.50 11.03
CA THR A 894 62.62 48.32 11.92
C THR A 894 62.40 48.86 13.36
N ASP A 895 62.73 48.21 14.50
CA ASP A 895 63.39 46.93 14.80
C ASP A 895 63.20 46.51 16.30
N LYS A 896 63.62 45.29 16.69
CA LYS A 896 64.18 44.85 18.02
C LYS A 896 63.44 44.98 19.40
N ARG A 897 63.26 43.79 20.02
CA ARG A 897 63.77 43.30 21.35
C ARG A 897 63.07 43.59 22.70
N ALA A 898 63.45 42.75 23.68
CA ALA A 898 63.17 42.68 25.14
C ALA A 898 61.73 42.18 25.51
N ASP A 899 61.48 41.08 26.23
CA ASP A 899 62.21 40.12 27.11
C ASP A 899 62.16 40.39 28.64
N SER A 900 62.01 39.32 29.43
CA SER A 900 61.74 39.21 30.89
C SER A 900 60.41 39.81 31.41
N GLY A 901 59.79 39.31 32.50
CA GLY A 901 60.03 38.08 33.28
C GLY A 901 59.30 38.06 34.65
N PHE A 902 59.15 36.87 35.26
CA PHE A 902 58.72 36.61 36.66
C PHE A 902 57.31 37.05 37.12
N ASP A 903 56.73 36.61 38.26
CA ASP A 903 56.64 35.25 38.88
C ASP A 903 55.56 35.26 40.01
N LYS A 904 55.02 34.08 40.36
CA LYS A 904 54.31 33.65 41.60
C LYS A 904 53.47 34.60 42.51
N ASP A 905 52.36 34.00 42.96
CA ASP A 905 51.95 33.75 44.37
C ASP A 905 50.73 34.44 45.02
N LYS A 906 50.00 33.61 45.79
CA LYS A 906 49.19 33.92 47.00
C LYS A 906 47.93 34.82 46.89
N SER A 907 46.98 34.82 47.84
CA SER A 907 46.22 33.77 48.59
C SER A 907 45.27 34.43 49.61
N PHE A 908 44.28 33.69 50.16
CA PHE A 908 43.32 34.10 51.23
C PHE A 908 42.21 35.12 50.82
N GLY A 909 41.05 35.18 51.50
CA GLY A 909 40.64 34.44 52.71
C GLY A 909 39.12 34.45 53.01
N LYS A 910 38.73 33.75 54.10
CA LYS A 910 37.33 33.52 54.56
C LYS A 910 36.89 34.47 55.68
N LYS A 911 35.56 34.58 55.90
CA LYS A 911 34.78 34.68 57.17
C LYS A 911 33.32 34.27 56.82
N SER A 912 32.55 33.38 57.48
CA SER A 912 32.19 33.09 58.91
C SER A 912 31.28 34.16 59.53
N PHE A 913 30.15 33.91 60.22
CA PHE A 913 29.55 32.74 60.93
C PHE A 913 28.01 32.62 60.62
N GLY A 914 27.21 31.65 61.07
CA GLY A 914 27.42 30.39 61.83
C GLY A 914 26.13 29.86 62.51
N GLU A 915 26.10 28.56 62.87
CA GLU A 915 25.17 27.87 63.82
C GLU A 915 23.64 27.79 63.51
N LYS A 916 22.83 26.79 63.92
CA LYS A 916 23.03 25.50 64.67
C LYS A 916 21.87 24.50 64.38
N ARG A 917 22.20 23.20 64.25
CA ARG A 917 21.50 21.91 64.63
C ARG A 917 19.95 21.79 64.61
N PHE A 918 19.31 20.63 64.37
CA PHE A 918 19.56 19.30 64.96
C PHE A 918 19.18 18.08 64.05
N ASP A 919 19.35 16.87 64.59
CA ASP A 919 19.51 15.58 63.89
C ASP A 919 18.26 14.67 63.75
N LYS A 920 18.47 13.45 63.22
CA LYS A 920 17.47 12.51 62.69
C LYS A 920 17.09 11.34 63.63
N LYS A 921 15.84 10.84 63.48
CA LYS A 921 15.35 9.47 63.87
C LYS A 921 15.31 9.20 65.40
N PRO A 922 14.75 8.07 65.93
CA PRO A 922 14.24 6.83 65.28
C PRO A 922 12.90 6.20 65.80
N PHE A 923 12.43 5.15 65.09
CA PHE A 923 11.71 3.93 65.54
C PHE A 923 10.34 3.93 66.29
N GLY A 924 9.66 2.76 66.27
CA GLY A 924 8.45 2.36 67.05
C GLY A 924 7.13 2.50 66.25
N GLU A 925 6.39 1.46 65.84
CA GLU A 925 5.77 0.27 66.51
C GLU A 925 4.36 0.49 67.11
N LYS A 926 3.42 -0.38 66.70
CA LYS A 926 2.25 -0.89 67.47
C LYS A 926 1.13 0.14 67.85
N SER A 927 -0.11 -0.25 68.20
CA SER A 927 -0.96 -1.43 67.87
C SER A 927 -2.34 -1.28 68.53
N PHE A 928 -3.34 -2.12 68.16
CA PHE A 928 -4.70 -2.23 68.74
C PHE A 928 -5.61 -0.99 68.53
N ALA A 929 -6.80 -1.08 67.92
CA ALA A 929 -8.05 -1.80 68.29
C ALA A 929 -9.00 -0.89 69.12
N GLU A 930 -10.30 -1.15 69.30
CA GLU A 930 -11.07 -2.38 69.06
C GLU A 930 -12.59 -2.08 68.94
N ASN A 931 -13.37 -3.05 68.44
CA ASN A 931 -14.79 -3.29 68.80
C ASN A 931 -15.87 -2.26 68.32
N LYS A 932 -17.17 -2.63 68.19
CA LYS A 932 -17.88 -3.87 68.59
C LYS A 932 -19.14 -4.14 67.73
N SER A 933 -19.43 -5.43 67.49
CA SER A 933 -20.77 -6.12 67.43
C SER A 933 -22.00 -5.52 66.70
N PHE A 934 -22.99 -6.26 66.18
CA PHE A 934 -23.33 -7.70 65.97
C PHE A 934 -24.42 -7.67 64.84
N ASP A 935 -24.52 -8.53 63.83
CA ASP A 935 -24.57 -10.01 63.75
C ASP A 935 -25.99 -10.62 63.95
N LYS A 936 -26.35 -11.65 63.14
CA LYS A 936 -27.51 -12.59 63.20
C LYS A 936 -28.87 -12.04 62.67
N ARG A 937 -29.71 -12.77 61.91
CA ARG A 937 -29.79 -14.16 61.36
C ARG A 937 -30.74 -14.17 60.11
N THR A 938 -30.41 -14.74 58.92
CA THR A 938 -30.66 -16.13 58.37
C THR A 938 -32.13 -16.62 58.37
N PRO A 939 -32.61 -17.54 57.46
CA PRO A 939 -31.91 -18.36 56.42
C PRO A 939 -32.62 -18.52 55.02
N PHE A 940 -31.94 -19.16 54.04
CA PHE A 940 -32.36 -20.14 52.96
C PHE A 940 -33.81 -20.13 52.34
N ASP A 941 -34.10 -20.48 51.06
CA ASP A 941 -33.33 -20.95 49.87
C ASP A 941 -34.19 -20.80 48.56
N LYS A 942 -33.56 -20.78 47.36
CA LYS A 942 -34.14 -20.93 45.98
C LYS A 942 -35.21 -19.89 45.52
N ASP A 943 -35.46 -19.65 44.22
CA ASP A 943 -34.86 -20.20 42.98
C ASP A 943 -34.68 -19.11 41.88
N GLN A 944 -34.17 -19.50 40.71
CA GLN A 944 -33.57 -18.64 39.67
C GLN A 944 -34.54 -17.82 38.79
N ARG A 945 -34.07 -16.62 38.36
CA ARG A 945 -33.96 -16.17 36.94
C ARG A 945 -33.57 -14.69 36.82
N THR A 946 -32.41 -14.40 36.21
CA THR A 946 -32.04 -13.05 35.70
C THR A 946 -31.23 -13.17 34.40
N GLY A 947 -31.30 -12.16 33.53
CA GLY A 947 -30.55 -12.11 32.27
C GLY A 947 -30.47 -10.68 31.71
N ALA A 948 -29.36 -10.37 31.03
CA ALA A 948 -28.88 -9.01 30.67
C ALA A 948 -28.55 -8.13 31.91
N ASP A 949 -27.52 -7.28 31.88
CA ASP A 949 -26.98 -6.53 30.73
C ASP A 949 -25.48 -6.18 30.87
N ARG A 950 -24.80 -6.02 29.71
CA ARG A 950 -23.57 -5.20 29.42
C ARG A 950 -22.27 -5.22 30.26
N ARG A 951 -21.17 -5.11 29.48
CA ARG A 951 -19.84 -4.49 29.75
C ARG A 951 -18.79 -5.26 30.58
N PHE A 952 -17.76 -5.74 29.88
CA PHE A 952 -16.35 -5.74 30.31
C PHE A 952 -15.43 -5.44 29.10
N GLY A 953 -14.22 -4.88 29.24
CA GLY A 953 -13.61 -4.32 30.45
C GLY A 953 -12.15 -4.73 30.66
N LYS A 954 -11.21 -4.10 29.92
CA LYS A 954 -9.74 -4.06 30.10
C LYS A 954 -9.05 -5.16 30.95
N ASN A 955 -8.13 -5.90 30.32
CA ASN A 955 -7.09 -6.65 31.03
C ASN A 955 -6.03 -5.71 31.64
N GLU A 956 -5.59 -6.01 32.86
CA GLU A 956 -4.33 -5.51 33.45
C GLU A 956 -3.49 -6.66 34.03
N ARG A 957 -2.26 -6.36 34.46
CA ARG A 957 -1.16 -7.33 34.65
C ARG A 957 -1.03 -7.88 36.07
N LEU A 958 -0.87 -9.19 36.17
CA LEU A 958 -0.09 -9.93 37.17
C LEU A 958 0.58 -11.12 36.44
N GLY A 959 1.70 -11.70 36.86
CA GLY A 959 2.61 -11.41 37.98
C GLY A 959 3.57 -12.62 38.14
N ASN A 960 4.88 -12.40 38.32
CA ASN A 960 5.87 -13.49 38.37
C ASN A 960 5.79 -14.30 39.68
N GLU A 961 5.92 -15.63 39.57
CA GLU A 961 6.51 -16.48 40.62
C GLU A 961 7.62 -17.38 40.05
N ARG A 962 8.46 -17.96 40.92
CA ARG A 962 9.74 -18.61 40.55
C ARG A 962 9.84 -20.05 41.04
N PHE A 963 9.97 -20.99 40.10
CA PHE A 963 10.67 -22.28 40.26
C PHE A 963 11.29 -22.62 38.89
N GLY A 964 12.39 -23.36 38.75
CA GLY A 964 13.38 -23.87 39.71
C GLY A 964 14.46 -24.61 38.90
N LYS A 965 15.73 -24.61 39.34
CA LYS A 965 16.77 -25.42 38.66
C LYS A 965 16.69 -26.87 39.15
N ASP A 966 16.48 -27.81 38.24
CA ASP A 966 17.23 -29.08 38.08
C ASP A 966 16.46 -30.02 37.12
N GLY A 967 17.12 -31.09 36.64
CA GLY A 967 16.43 -32.19 35.93
C GLY A 967 16.71 -32.32 34.43
N ARG A 968 17.83 -32.99 34.11
CA ARG A 968 18.09 -33.90 32.97
C ARG A 968 17.18 -33.81 31.73
N PHE A 969 17.80 -33.59 30.56
CA PHE A 969 17.20 -33.92 29.26
C PHE A 969 16.76 -35.38 29.20
N ASP A 970 15.51 -35.63 28.82
CA ASP A 970 15.09 -36.88 28.16
C ASP A 970 14.83 -36.59 26.68
N LYS A 971 15.25 -37.52 25.80
CA LYS A 971 15.22 -37.39 24.34
C LYS A 971 14.23 -38.37 23.72
N ASN A 972 12.94 -38.23 23.97
CA ASN A 972 11.90 -38.94 23.20
C ASN A 972 10.54 -38.23 23.18
N SER A 973 10.37 -37.26 22.27
CA SER A 973 9.07 -36.93 21.70
C SER A 973 9.22 -36.64 20.20
N ARG A 974 8.76 -37.58 19.37
CA ARG A 974 8.71 -37.38 17.91
C ARG A 974 7.57 -36.43 17.59
N PHE A 975 7.88 -35.24 17.10
CA PHE A 975 6.93 -34.55 16.22
C PHE A 975 6.90 -35.31 14.89
N GLU A 976 5.75 -35.87 14.54
CA GLU A 976 5.56 -36.53 13.25
C GLU A 976 5.68 -35.49 12.13
N LYS A 977 6.57 -35.77 11.17
CA LYS A 977 6.63 -34.99 9.93
C LYS A 977 5.39 -35.35 9.12
N SER A 978 4.60 -34.36 8.73
CA SER A 978 3.65 -34.56 7.63
C SER A 978 4.43 -34.90 6.37
N GLU A 979 4.19 -36.08 5.82
CA GLU A 979 4.83 -36.50 4.58
C GLU A 979 4.35 -35.59 3.43
N ARG A 980 5.30 -35.07 2.67
CA ARG A 980 4.99 -34.39 1.41
C ARG A 980 4.73 -35.48 0.36
N PRO A 981 3.67 -35.40 -0.46
CA PRO A 981 3.60 -36.24 -1.66
C PRO A 981 4.84 -35.96 -2.51
N ALA A 982 5.49 -37.02 -3.00
CA ALA A 982 6.68 -36.89 -3.82
C ALA A 982 6.31 -36.29 -5.18
N SER A 983 6.74 -35.05 -5.45
CA SER A 983 6.64 -34.44 -6.78
C SER A 983 7.47 -35.25 -7.77
N GLN A 984 6.81 -35.98 -8.67
CA GLN A 984 7.47 -36.75 -9.71
C GLN A 984 8.31 -35.81 -10.57
N LYS A 985 9.63 -36.04 -10.61
CA LYS A 985 10.53 -35.22 -11.43
C LYS A 985 10.24 -35.48 -12.91
N VAL A 986 10.08 -34.41 -13.68
CA VAL A 986 9.92 -34.45 -15.13
C VAL A 986 11.12 -33.76 -15.75
N ARG A 987 11.69 -34.37 -16.80
CA ARG A 987 12.70 -33.77 -17.64
C ARG A 987 12.04 -33.32 -18.94
N TYR A 988 12.39 -32.12 -19.39
CA TYR A 988 11.96 -31.59 -20.68
C TYR A 988 13.14 -31.63 -21.64
N ASP A 989 12.94 -32.31 -22.77
CA ASP A 989 13.90 -32.33 -23.89
C ASP A 989 13.16 -31.87 -25.16
N VAL A 990 13.91 -31.28 -26.10
CA VAL A 990 13.34 -30.81 -27.37
C VAL A 990 13.54 -31.90 -28.43
N VAL A 991 12.43 -32.39 -29.00
CA VAL A 991 12.40 -33.36 -30.10
C VAL A 991 11.59 -32.74 -31.24
N ASP A 992 12.16 -32.71 -32.44
CA ASP A 992 11.54 -32.15 -33.66
C ASP A 992 10.93 -30.74 -33.46
N GLY A 993 11.63 -29.90 -32.69
CA GLY A 993 11.23 -28.52 -32.39
C GLY A 993 10.11 -28.38 -31.35
N ARG A 994 9.64 -29.48 -30.74
CA ARG A 994 8.61 -29.50 -29.70
C ARG A 994 9.20 -29.94 -28.36
N MET A 995 8.73 -29.34 -27.26
CA MET A 995 9.09 -29.74 -25.90
C MET A 995 8.34 -31.02 -25.53
N VAL A 996 9.06 -32.09 -25.20
CA VAL A 996 8.48 -33.36 -24.74
C VAL A 996 8.82 -33.58 -23.27
N ALA A 997 7.79 -33.84 -22.46
CA ALA A 997 7.89 -34.07 -21.02
C ALA A 997 8.08 -35.56 -20.72
N THR A 998 9.28 -35.95 -20.27
CA THR A 998 9.62 -37.34 -19.95
C THR A 998 9.73 -37.54 -18.43
N PRO A 999 9.02 -38.51 -17.83
CA PRO A 999 9.16 -38.82 -16.40
C PRO A 999 10.58 -39.31 -16.07
N VAL A 1000 11.20 -38.71 -15.05
CA VAL A 1000 12.49 -39.17 -14.53
C VAL A 1000 12.24 -40.32 -13.56
N ASN A 1001 12.32 -41.55 -14.06
CA ASN A 1001 12.41 -42.73 -13.22
C ASN A 1001 13.77 -42.73 -12.50
N ASP A 1002 13.79 -42.38 -11.21
CA ASP A 1002 14.97 -42.48 -10.31
C ASP A 1002 15.32 -43.96 -10.01
N ASN A 1003 15.50 -44.77 -11.06
CA ASN A 1003 15.74 -46.22 -10.99
C ASN A 1003 16.76 -46.67 -12.06
N THR A 1004 17.89 -45.95 -12.14
CA THR A 1004 19.09 -46.38 -12.89
C THR A 1004 20.23 -46.64 -11.92
N SER A 1005 20.37 -47.90 -11.50
CA SER A 1005 21.50 -48.35 -10.69
C SER A 1005 22.80 -48.34 -11.50
N ASN A 1006 23.87 -47.80 -10.93
CA ASN A 1006 25.22 -47.92 -11.49
C ASN A 1006 25.68 -49.37 -11.56
N THR A 1007 25.70 -49.97 -12.76
CA THR A 1007 26.44 -51.20 -13.06
C THR A 1007 27.13 -51.06 -14.41
N SER A 1008 28.42 -50.75 -14.39
CA SER A 1008 29.31 -50.87 -15.55
C SER A 1008 29.87 -52.29 -15.63
N ASP A 1009 29.86 -52.90 -16.81
CA ASP A 1009 30.42 -54.24 -17.03
C ASP A 1009 31.95 -54.26 -16.84
N THR A 1010 32.43 -55.14 -15.96
CA THR A 1010 33.54 -56.08 -16.22
C THR A 1010 33.69 -57.09 -15.05
N PRO A 1011 34.24 -58.30 -15.26
CA PRO A 1011 33.71 -59.47 -14.57
C PRO A 1011 34.57 -60.07 -13.43
N SER A 1012 33.88 -60.94 -12.67
CA SER A 1012 34.39 -62.08 -11.88
C SER A 1012 34.99 -61.83 -10.49
N LYS A 1013 34.33 -62.41 -9.49
CA LYS A 1013 34.92 -63.49 -8.65
C LYS A 1013 33.84 -64.29 -7.89
N LYS A 1014 34.21 -65.51 -7.52
CA LYS A 1014 33.38 -66.51 -6.84
C LYS A 1014 32.96 -66.03 -5.43
N TYR A 1015 31.75 -66.34 -4.99
CA TYR A 1015 31.49 -67.52 -4.13
C TYR A 1015 29.98 -67.82 -4.00
N GLN A 1016 29.64 -68.82 -3.20
CA GLN A 1016 28.36 -69.55 -3.20
C GLN A 1016 27.87 -69.70 -1.74
N ILE A 1017 26.61 -70.17 -1.53
CA ILE A 1017 26.10 -70.77 -0.26
C ILE A 1017 25.85 -69.72 0.88
N LYS A 1018 24.76 -69.73 1.68
CA LYS A 1018 23.57 -70.63 1.84
C LYS A 1018 22.35 -69.84 2.36
N ARG A 1019 21.16 -70.47 2.32
CA ARG A 1019 19.94 -70.03 3.05
C ARG A 1019 20.14 -70.03 4.57
N ARG A 1020 19.33 -69.24 5.29
CA ARG A 1020 18.61 -69.76 6.47
C ARG A 1020 17.29 -69.03 6.71
N ASP A 1021 16.21 -69.82 6.73
CA ASP A 1021 14.85 -69.39 7.03
C ASP A 1021 14.60 -69.37 8.56
N THR A 1022 13.83 -68.41 9.07
CA THR A 1022 12.92 -68.48 10.25
C THR A 1022 12.38 -67.07 10.58
N LYS A 1023 11.09 -66.88 10.88
CA LYS A 1023 9.92 -67.75 10.67
C LYS A 1023 8.65 -66.88 10.69
#